data_AF-A0A9X0CL56-F1
#
_entry.id   AF-A0A9X0CL56-F1
#
_cell.length_a   1.000
_cell.length_b   1.000
_cell.length_c   1.000
_cell.angle_alpha   90.00
_cell.angle_beta   90.00
_cell.angle_gamma   90.00
#
_symmetry.space_group_name_H-M   'P 1'
#
loop_
_entity.id
_entity.type
_entity.pdbx_description
1 polymer ?
#
loop_
_entity_poly.entity_id
_entity_poly.type
_entity_poly.pdbx_seq_one_letter_code
_entity_poly.pdbx_strand_id
1 'polypeptide(L)'
;MKFLKLLHLSLLATFLVLYSQGETAILKPICGVDDSKEDRPKSPASPYVPEVESILIQNAIQRQDIDAYNALFNSKMKCKEQYLVPIAWHVIYDSQGRGNVSDAMLEDQVRVLNKAFSDSPFRFVTLSVDRTNNEDWFNNCRLKRYFIRRALGISPATTLNIYTCQFRNPAMIGDATWPWRDRESSTSHGVAVHYNTLPGGGMVTLNLGDNAVHEIGHYFGLFHVCEGGCNEEDDEVSDTPRCADYTYVCTDQSVDSCKSHSGLDPIHNYMGYMEDACMYEFTPGQITKMEQNVKKYRPTLMKNIYRPCTIDAVFRWSNGLVYFFLGSNYYRYNENTPGLDPGFPRAISDHWKGVPSSINGVFRYTNGLTYFFKGNQYYRFNDTSLSVDTGYPRLISDYWVGVPNDIDDVISYSNGFTYFFKGTQYYRFNPRTQSVDPGYPHSVSSYWKGVPSNMEGALPWYNGGVYVFKDTQNWLFLHGDQSTSVPSSYPKSITQWWSSEPDLTGYTAFRHLNGYTFFFKGNSYWRYNDQSYQVEIGYPRALAAWGGVPADVDAAFLWSDGFAYFFKGKLYFRYDSGQEKVQDGYPRDISSFWKGIPDSVDAAFRYTNGITYFFKGSHYYRFNDTTEAVDPGYPRTIASFWKGVPDNLDTVLSARNGHTYFFKENLFYRFNHTAGQVDAGYPKTIVLWREYFNSLKKKINRLNNPLGVKINLKSSC
;
A
#
# COMPACT_ATOMS: atom_id res chain seq x y z
N MET A 1 67.12 -24.97 -15.30
CA MET A 1 66.62 -26.36 -15.40
C MET A 1 65.91 -26.55 -16.75
N LYS A 2 65.70 -27.80 -17.19
CA LYS A 2 65.39 -28.16 -18.59
C LYS A 2 63.94 -27.85 -19.03
N PHE A 3 63.84 -27.40 -20.30
CA PHE A 3 62.82 -27.65 -21.35
C PHE A 3 61.31 -27.70 -20.99
N LEU A 4 60.37 -26.93 -21.58
CA LEU A 4 60.03 -26.51 -22.98
C LEU A 4 58.83 -27.29 -23.58
N LYS A 5 57.95 -26.50 -24.25
CA LYS A 5 56.84 -26.79 -25.21
C LYS A 5 55.42 -26.73 -24.62
N LEU A 6 54.36 -26.23 -25.30
CA LEU A 6 54.15 -25.41 -26.55
C LEU A 6 52.73 -24.73 -26.43
N LEU A 7 52.10 -23.97 -27.35
CA LEU A 7 52.27 -23.76 -28.81
C LEU A 7 52.03 -22.30 -29.28
N HIS A 8 50.87 -21.96 -29.88
CA HIS A 8 50.50 -20.68 -30.57
C HIS A 8 49.00 -20.33 -30.34
N LEU A 9 48.44 -19.12 -30.56
CA LEU A 9 48.71 -17.92 -31.39
C LEU A 9 47.99 -17.88 -32.79
N SER A 10 47.09 -16.88 -32.94
CA SER A 10 46.51 -16.23 -34.15
C SER A 10 45.63 -16.94 -35.20
N LEU A 11 44.51 -16.27 -35.55
CA LEU A 11 43.85 -16.09 -36.88
C LEU A 11 42.68 -15.10 -36.64
N LEU A 12 42.55 -13.86 -37.14
CA LEU A 12 42.86 -13.17 -38.41
C LEU A 12 41.76 -13.34 -39.48
N ALA A 13 40.92 -12.30 -39.63
CA ALA A 13 40.02 -12.09 -40.78
C ALA A 13 39.78 -10.59 -41.03
N THR A 14 40.37 -10.10 -42.11
CA THR A 14 40.22 -8.82 -42.85
C THR A 14 38.81 -8.66 -43.50
N PHE A 15 38.34 -7.56 -44.13
CA PHE A 15 38.91 -6.33 -44.72
C PHE A 15 37.78 -5.32 -45.16
N LEU A 16 38.12 -4.04 -45.45
CA LEU A 16 37.48 -3.08 -46.43
C LEU A 16 35.99 -2.61 -46.18
N VAL A 17 35.53 -1.35 -46.45
CA VAL A 17 36.19 -0.04 -46.69
C VAL A 17 35.24 1.21 -46.72
N LEU A 18 35.82 2.42 -46.52
CA LEU A 18 35.46 3.83 -46.90
C LEU A 18 34.01 4.41 -46.89
N TYR A 19 33.80 5.55 -46.20
CA TYR A 19 33.66 6.98 -46.68
C TYR A 19 33.09 7.82 -45.48
N SER A 20 33.64 8.97 -45.03
CA SER A 20 33.73 10.34 -45.61
C SER A 20 32.33 10.97 -45.88
N GLN A 21 32.00 12.24 -45.54
CA GLN A 21 32.76 13.44 -45.12
C GLN A 21 31.86 14.52 -44.43
N GLY A 22 32.45 15.62 -43.94
CA GLY A 22 31.78 16.92 -43.70
C GLY A 22 31.54 17.35 -42.23
N GLU A 23 31.76 18.58 -41.75
CA GLU A 23 32.76 19.66 -41.94
C GLU A 23 32.32 20.86 -41.06
N THR A 24 33.20 21.38 -40.19
CA THR A 24 33.32 22.81 -39.77
C THR A 24 32.11 23.51 -39.04
N ALA A 25 32.19 24.64 -38.32
CA ALA A 25 33.23 25.68 -38.17
C ALA A 25 33.14 26.49 -36.83
N ILE A 26 34.30 26.81 -36.21
CA ILE A 26 34.76 28.13 -35.64
C ILE A 26 33.84 28.87 -34.59
N LEU A 27 34.29 29.17 -33.34
CA LEU A 27 35.06 30.40 -32.94
C LEU A 27 35.70 30.29 -31.50
N LYS A 28 36.81 31.03 -31.27
CA LYS A 28 37.50 31.26 -29.97
C LYS A 28 37.30 32.71 -29.47
N PRO A 29 37.49 32.99 -28.16
CA PRO A 29 38.64 33.80 -27.67
C PRO A 29 39.31 33.14 -26.42
N ILE A 30 40.60 33.19 -26.09
CA ILE A 30 41.73 34.16 -26.14
C ILE A 30 41.74 35.21 -25.00
N CYS A 31 42.63 34.96 -24.01
CA CYS A 31 43.28 35.84 -23.00
C CYS A 31 42.40 36.71 -22.06
N GLY A 32 42.77 36.98 -20.80
CA GLY A 32 43.94 36.58 -20.01
C GLY A 32 44.50 37.75 -19.18
N VAL A 33 44.45 37.67 -17.85
CA VAL A 33 45.13 38.58 -16.90
C VAL A 33 45.71 37.76 -15.74
N ASP A 34 46.89 38.16 -15.27
CA ASP A 34 47.73 37.50 -14.26
C ASP A 34 47.47 38.08 -12.87
N ASP A 35 47.34 37.21 -11.86
CA ASP A 35 47.25 37.57 -10.44
C ASP A 35 48.20 36.66 -9.64
N SER A 36 49.46 37.08 -9.53
CA SER A 36 50.45 36.44 -8.67
C SER A 36 50.75 37.30 -7.43
N LYS A 37 50.75 36.63 -6.26
CA LYS A 37 51.12 37.11 -4.90
C LYS A 37 50.02 37.79 -4.07
N GLU A 38 49.20 36.95 -3.42
CA GLU A 38 49.04 37.09 -1.96
C GLU A 38 49.34 35.74 -1.28
N ASP A 39 50.44 35.69 -0.51
CA ASP A 39 50.69 34.60 0.45
C ASP A 39 49.80 34.82 1.68
N ARG A 40 48.69 34.08 1.76
CA ARG A 40 47.99 33.81 3.01
C ARG A 40 47.71 32.31 3.16
N PRO A 41 47.79 31.74 4.37
CA PRO A 41 47.57 30.32 4.56
C PRO A 41 46.18 29.94 4.05
N LYS A 42 46.13 28.94 3.15
CA LYS A 42 44.87 28.27 2.86
C LYS A 42 44.40 27.62 4.17
N SER A 43 43.42 28.23 4.82
CA SER A 43 42.57 27.51 5.77
C SER A 43 42.13 26.23 5.06
N PRO A 44 42.28 25.05 5.67
CA PRO A 44 41.91 23.82 5.01
C PRO A 44 40.46 23.93 4.54
N ALA A 45 40.19 23.50 3.31
CA ALA A 45 38.82 23.27 2.87
C ALA A 45 38.18 22.38 3.94
N SER A 46 37.11 22.86 4.58
CA SER A 46 36.50 22.16 5.71
C SER A 46 36.24 20.73 5.28
N PRO A 47 36.93 19.73 5.88
CA PRO A 47 36.73 18.36 5.45
C PRO A 47 35.28 18.01 5.67
N TYR A 48 34.73 17.26 4.71
CA TYR A 48 33.60 16.37 4.92
C TYR A 48 33.66 15.80 6.34
N VAL A 49 32.70 16.16 7.20
CA VAL A 49 32.74 15.84 8.63
C VAL A 49 32.21 14.41 8.82
N PRO A 50 33.08 13.40 9.05
CA PRO A 50 32.64 12.01 9.20
C PRO A 50 31.97 11.79 10.56
N GLU A 51 32.09 12.76 11.48
CA GLU A 51 31.44 12.75 12.80
C GLU A 51 29.92 12.80 12.73
N VAL A 52 29.32 13.43 11.70
CA VAL A 52 27.84 13.38 11.55
C VAL A 52 27.41 11.97 11.15
N GLU A 53 28.16 11.30 10.29
CA GLU A 53 27.89 9.90 9.95
C GLU A 53 28.17 8.98 11.14
N SER A 54 29.24 9.19 11.92
CA SER A 54 29.51 8.38 13.11
C SER A 54 28.50 8.61 14.24
N ILE A 55 27.95 9.82 14.42
CA ILE A 55 26.88 10.10 15.38
C ILE A 55 25.56 9.47 14.94
N LEU A 56 25.19 9.56 13.66
CA LEU A 56 24.01 8.87 13.12
C LEU A 56 24.14 7.36 13.24
N ILE A 57 25.32 6.81 12.92
CA ILE A 57 25.64 5.38 13.03
C ILE A 57 25.67 4.93 14.50
N GLN A 58 26.24 5.70 15.43
CA GLN A 58 26.23 5.31 16.85
C GLN A 58 24.84 5.41 17.49
N ASN A 59 24.02 6.39 17.09
CA ASN A 59 22.60 6.45 17.50
C ASN A 59 21.80 5.26 16.94
N ALA A 60 22.05 4.84 15.71
CA ALA A 60 21.45 3.64 15.12
C ALA A 60 21.90 2.34 15.83
N ILE A 61 23.20 2.22 16.11
CA ILE A 61 23.79 1.05 16.79
C ILE A 61 23.33 0.96 18.25
N GLN A 62 23.25 2.08 19.00
CA GLN A 62 22.73 2.08 20.38
C GLN A 62 21.22 1.76 20.45
N ARG A 63 20.47 1.95 19.36
CA ARG A 63 19.02 1.71 19.28
C ARG A 63 18.61 0.38 18.60
N GLN A 64 19.56 -0.46 18.20
CA GLN A 64 19.34 -1.71 17.44
C GLN A 64 18.62 -1.53 16.09
N ASP A 65 19.01 -0.50 15.33
CA ASP A 65 18.44 -0.24 14.00
C ASP A 65 19.09 -1.13 12.91
N ILE A 66 18.34 -2.14 12.44
CA ILE A 66 18.75 -3.08 11.38
C ILE A 66 18.49 -2.51 9.96
N ASP A 67 17.62 -1.51 9.82
CA ASP A 67 17.11 -1.06 8.53
C ASP A 67 18.11 -0.15 7.79
N ALA A 68 19.06 0.45 8.53
CA ALA A 68 20.21 1.16 7.97
C ALA A 68 21.07 0.30 7.01
N TYR A 69 21.04 -1.03 7.10
CA TYR A 69 21.81 -1.94 6.24
C TYR A 69 21.11 -2.27 4.90
N ASN A 70 19.79 -2.16 4.80
CA ASN A 70 19.04 -2.50 3.58
C ASN A 70 19.03 -1.39 2.52
N ALA A 71 19.87 -0.36 2.69
CA ALA A 71 20.28 0.49 1.60
C ALA A 71 20.91 -0.36 0.47
N LEU A 72 20.36 -0.26 -0.75
CA LEU A 72 21.08 0.23 -1.94
C LEU A 72 20.44 -0.17 -3.29
N PHE A 73 19.90 -1.39 -3.46
CA PHE A 73 19.60 -1.90 -4.81
C PHE A 73 18.30 -2.69 -4.97
N ASN A 74 17.24 -2.02 -5.46
CA ASN A 74 16.11 -2.70 -6.09
C ASN A 74 15.67 -1.98 -7.37
N SER A 75 16.34 -2.31 -8.47
CA SER A 75 16.34 -1.57 -9.75
C SER A 75 15.01 -1.51 -10.52
N LYS A 76 13.91 -2.05 -9.96
CA LYS A 76 12.58 -2.07 -10.58
C LYS A 76 11.55 -1.16 -9.89
N MET A 77 11.86 -0.57 -8.74
CA MET A 77 11.05 0.48 -8.12
C MET A 77 11.72 1.84 -8.30
N LYS A 78 11.10 2.73 -9.08
CA LYS A 78 11.48 4.15 -9.11
C LYS A 78 10.81 4.88 -7.94
N CYS A 79 11.50 4.98 -6.81
CA CYS A 79 11.01 5.70 -5.63
C CYS A 79 11.04 7.23 -5.83
N LYS A 80 10.27 7.96 -5.01
CA LYS A 80 10.36 9.42 -4.87
C LYS A 80 11.70 9.76 -4.20
N GLU A 81 12.48 10.66 -4.80
CA GLU A 81 13.67 11.22 -4.16
C GLU A 81 13.24 11.98 -2.90
N GLN A 82 13.94 11.77 -1.76
CA GLN A 82 13.68 12.52 -0.53
C GLN A 82 14.91 13.35 -0.16
N TYR A 83 14.66 14.54 0.38
CA TYR A 83 15.68 15.46 0.86
C TYR A 83 15.66 15.45 2.38
N LEU A 84 16.73 14.92 2.99
CA LEU A 84 16.92 15.03 4.43
C LEU A 84 17.34 16.46 4.76
N VAL A 85 16.58 17.10 5.63
CA VAL A 85 16.80 18.45 6.16
C VAL A 85 17.19 18.32 7.64
N PRO A 86 18.47 18.45 7.99
CA PRO A 86 18.93 18.41 9.36
C PRO A 86 18.46 19.66 10.12
N ILE A 87 17.92 19.50 11.33
CA ILE A 87 17.48 20.59 12.21
C ILE A 87 18.47 20.76 13.37
N ALA A 88 18.96 21.99 13.54
CA ALA A 88 19.55 22.44 14.81
C ALA A 88 18.49 23.19 15.61
N TRP A 89 18.15 22.69 16.80
CA TRP A 89 17.23 23.33 17.73
C TRP A 89 17.99 24.22 18.72
N HIS A 90 17.70 25.52 18.69
CA HIS A 90 18.22 26.51 19.63
C HIS A 90 17.11 26.89 20.61
N VAL A 91 17.10 26.27 21.79
CA VAL A 91 16.09 26.52 22.82
C VAL A 91 16.52 27.71 23.66
N ILE A 92 15.86 28.87 23.46
CA ILE A 92 16.14 30.09 24.20
C ILE A 92 15.12 30.20 25.32
N TYR A 93 15.59 30.45 26.55
CA TYR A 93 14.76 30.52 27.73
C TYR A 93 15.22 31.65 28.67
N ASP A 94 14.35 32.05 29.60
CA ASP A 94 14.65 33.11 30.56
C ASP A 94 15.26 32.60 31.88
N SER A 95 15.60 33.55 32.76
CA SER A 95 16.15 33.30 34.09
C SER A 95 15.27 32.42 34.99
N GLN A 96 13.97 32.29 34.68
CA GLN A 96 12.99 31.48 35.42
C GLN A 96 12.71 30.12 34.77
N GLY A 97 13.35 29.81 33.63
CA GLY A 97 13.14 28.57 32.89
C GLY A 97 11.96 28.60 31.91
N ARG A 98 11.26 29.73 31.75
CA ARG A 98 10.19 29.84 30.73
C ARG A 98 10.83 29.83 29.34
N GLY A 99 10.24 29.06 28.43
CA GLY A 99 10.84 28.77 27.12
C GLY A 99 11.75 27.54 27.07
N ASN A 100 12.10 26.92 28.21
CA ASN A 100 12.98 25.74 28.25
C ASN A 100 12.22 24.45 27.89
N VAL A 101 11.68 24.39 26.66
CA VAL A 101 10.80 23.32 26.15
C VAL A 101 11.49 21.96 26.17
N SER A 102 10.75 20.88 26.47
CA SER A 102 11.34 19.55 26.61
C SER A 102 11.79 18.94 25.28
N ASP A 103 12.76 18.02 25.30
CA ASP A 103 13.19 17.31 24.08
C ASP A 103 12.02 16.52 23.46
N ALA A 104 11.09 16.01 24.27
CA ALA A 104 9.87 15.34 23.78
C ALA A 104 8.99 16.28 22.93
N MET A 105 8.83 17.55 23.31
CA MET A 105 8.12 18.55 22.50
C MET A 105 8.83 18.83 21.17
N LEU A 106 10.17 18.80 21.15
CA LEU A 106 10.94 18.96 19.92
C LEU A 106 10.80 17.72 19.01
N GLU A 107 10.78 16.51 19.59
CA GLU A 107 10.50 15.29 18.85
C GLU A 107 9.07 15.25 18.29
N ASP A 108 8.06 15.66 19.07
CA ASP A 108 6.69 15.81 18.59
C ASP A 108 6.60 16.86 17.47
N GLN A 109 7.30 17.99 17.59
CA GLN A 109 7.34 18.98 16.53
C GLN A 109 7.95 18.40 15.24
N VAL A 110 9.00 17.59 15.33
CA VAL A 110 9.57 16.89 14.16
C VAL A 110 8.62 15.82 13.60
N ARG A 111 7.77 15.18 14.42
CA ARG A 111 6.67 14.32 13.94
C ARG A 111 5.66 15.12 13.13
N VAL A 112 5.24 16.28 13.63
CA VAL A 112 4.30 17.20 12.95
C VAL A 112 4.87 17.70 11.62
N LEU A 113 6.13 18.15 11.60
CA LEU A 113 6.80 18.57 10.37
C LEU A 113 6.84 17.45 9.32
N ASN A 114 7.20 16.22 9.71
CA ASN A 114 7.24 15.10 8.77
C ASN A 114 5.84 14.64 8.32
N LYS A 115 4.79 14.89 9.10
CA LYS A 115 3.38 14.69 8.70
C LYS A 115 2.96 15.75 7.67
N ALA A 116 3.08 17.04 8.00
CA ALA A 116 2.64 18.14 7.14
C ALA A 116 3.36 18.14 5.77
N PHE A 117 4.65 17.80 5.75
CA PHE A 117 5.45 17.72 4.53
C PHE A 117 5.44 16.33 3.87
N SER A 118 4.55 15.41 4.25
CA SER A 118 4.53 14.03 3.74
C SER A 118 4.42 13.96 2.21
N ASP A 119 3.56 14.81 1.63
CA ASP A 119 3.33 14.93 0.18
C ASP A 119 4.49 15.62 -0.56
N SER A 120 5.45 16.20 0.15
CA SER A 120 6.71 16.73 -0.39
C SER A 120 7.85 15.70 -0.34
N PRO A 121 9.03 15.96 -0.92
CA PRO A 121 10.22 15.14 -0.71
C PRO A 121 10.97 15.46 0.59
N PHE A 122 10.66 16.57 1.28
CA PHE A 122 11.40 17.01 2.45
C PHE A 122 11.12 16.12 3.67
N ARG A 123 12.18 15.71 4.37
CA ARG A 123 12.09 14.95 5.63
C ARG A 123 13.03 15.55 6.66
N PHE A 124 12.51 15.80 7.86
CA PHE A 124 13.19 16.55 8.91
C PHE A 124 13.74 15.61 9.98
N VAL A 125 14.95 15.89 10.47
CA VAL A 125 15.57 15.14 11.57
C VAL A 125 16.31 16.08 12.51
N THR A 126 16.19 15.88 13.82
CA THR A 126 17.03 16.60 14.79
C THR A 126 18.48 16.16 14.65
N LEU A 127 19.35 17.11 14.30
CA LEU A 127 20.81 16.97 14.31
C LEU A 127 21.37 17.30 15.70
N SER A 128 20.89 18.39 16.31
CA SER A 128 21.36 18.87 17.61
C SER A 128 20.26 19.64 18.35
N VAL A 129 20.41 19.71 19.67
CA VAL A 129 19.65 20.58 20.56
C VAL A 129 20.63 21.31 21.47
N ASP A 130 20.62 22.63 21.47
CA ASP A 130 21.28 23.46 22.48
C ASP A 130 20.26 24.33 23.23
N ARG A 131 20.67 24.78 24.42
CA ARG A 131 19.79 25.45 25.39
C ARG A 131 20.50 26.69 25.94
N THR A 132 19.97 27.87 25.61
CA THR A 132 20.56 29.18 25.95
C THR A 132 19.68 29.95 26.93
N ASN A 133 20.17 30.16 28.16
CA ASN A 133 19.55 31.08 29.10
C ASN A 133 19.90 32.53 28.71
N ASN A 134 18.96 33.26 28.12
CA ASN A 134 19.12 34.66 27.77
C ASN A 134 17.75 35.35 27.72
N GLU A 135 17.39 36.02 28.80
CA GLU A 135 16.09 36.67 28.99
C GLU A 135 15.80 37.79 27.96
N ASP A 136 16.81 38.54 27.52
CA ASP A 136 16.65 39.56 26.49
C ASP A 136 16.34 38.94 25.12
N TRP A 137 17.04 37.88 24.75
CA TRP A 137 16.80 37.14 23.50
C TRP A 137 15.47 36.39 23.54
N PHE A 138 15.16 35.74 24.67
CA PHE A 138 13.91 35.02 24.87
C PHE A 138 12.71 35.94 24.67
N ASN A 139 12.65 37.09 25.33
CA ASN A 139 11.48 37.98 25.26
C ASN A 139 11.40 38.82 23.97
N ASN A 140 12.49 38.91 23.19
CA ASN A 140 12.59 39.84 22.04
C ASN A 140 13.04 39.15 20.74
N CYS A 141 12.64 37.90 20.51
CA CYS A 141 13.22 37.04 19.47
C CYS A 141 13.36 37.70 18.08
N ARG A 142 12.28 38.27 17.55
CA ARG A 142 12.27 39.00 16.27
C ARG A 142 13.22 40.22 16.24
N LEU A 143 13.30 40.98 17.33
CA LEU A 143 14.18 42.16 17.43
C LEU A 143 15.64 41.77 17.59
N LYS A 144 15.91 40.62 18.23
CA LYS A 144 17.26 40.10 18.51
C LYS A 144 17.75 39.08 17.48
N ARG A 145 16.96 38.75 16.45
CA ARG A 145 17.24 37.75 15.41
C ARG A 145 18.67 37.81 14.85
N TYR A 146 19.21 39.01 14.63
CA TYR A 146 20.58 39.18 14.14
C TYR A 146 21.64 38.64 15.11
N PHE A 147 21.50 38.97 16.41
CA PHE A 147 22.42 38.52 17.45
C PHE A 147 22.26 37.02 17.72
N ILE A 148 21.01 36.57 17.85
CA ILE A 148 20.65 35.16 18.08
C ILE A 148 21.26 34.26 16.98
N ARG A 149 20.93 34.53 15.71
CA ARG A 149 21.34 33.66 14.59
C ARG A 149 22.84 33.72 14.32
N ARG A 150 23.49 34.86 14.57
CA ARG A 150 24.95 35.00 14.49
C ARG A 150 25.69 34.29 15.63
N ALA A 151 25.09 34.18 16.81
CA ALA A 151 25.72 33.55 17.97
C ALA A 151 25.53 32.03 18.03
N LEU A 152 24.35 31.53 17.63
CA LEU A 152 23.96 30.14 17.82
C LEU A 152 23.92 29.32 16.51
N GLY A 153 23.74 29.96 15.35
CA GLY A 153 23.47 29.27 14.09
C GLY A 153 24.58 28.32 13.64
N ILE A 154 24.25 27.04 13.53
CA ILE A 154 25.10 25.95 13.06
C ILE A 154 24.94 25.80 11.55
N SER A 155 26.06 25.92 10.80
CA SER A 155 26.16 25.63 9.37
C SER A 155 24.90 25.94 8.53
N PRO A 156 24.45 27.21 8.39
CA PRO A 156 23.16 27.56 7.80
C PRO A 156 22.95 27.08 6.35
N ALA A 157 24.05 26.75 5.67
CA ALA A 157 24.03 26.14 4.35
C ALA A 157 23.43 24.72 4.38
N THR A 158 23.84 23.89 5.34
CA THR A 158 23.52 22.45 5.41
C THR A 158 22.53 22.09 6.51
N THR A 159 22.08 23.06 7.31
CA THR A 159 21.27 22.84 8.52
C THR A 159 20.15 23.89 8.63
N LEU A 160 18.92 23.42 8.84
CA LEU A 160 17.78 24.27 9.19
C LEU A 160 17.89 24.64 10.67
N ASN A 161 18.21 25.90 10.94
CA ASN A 161 18.37 26.41 12.30
C ASN A 161 17.02 26.94 12.81
N ILE A 162 16.47 26.29 13.84
CA ILE A 162 15.16 26.64 14.43
C ILE A 162 15.36 27.18 15.86
N TYR A 163 14.81 28.35 16.13
CA TYR A 163 14.96 29.07 17.39
C TYR A 163 13.61 29.10 18.12
N THR A 164 13.55 28.57 19.34
CA THR A 164 12.34 28.62 20.18
C THR A 164 12.47 29.73 21.21
N CYS A 165 11.47 30.61 21.29
CA CYS A 165 11.58 31.89 21.99
C CYS A 165 10.20 32.55 22.16
N GLN A 166 10.13 33.75 22.75
CA GLN A 166 8.94 34.59 22.84
C GLN A 166 9.08 35.86 21.97
N PHE A 167 7.95 36.37 21.49
CA PHE A 167 7.89 37.56 20.65
C PHE A 167 7.32 38.75 21.46
N ARG A 168 7.95 39.92 21.33
CA ARG A 168 7.52 41.14 22.04
C ARG A 168 6.17 41.67 21.51
N ASN A 169 5.90 41.49 20.23
CA ASN A 169 4.58 41.75 19.66
C ASN A 169 3.71 40.49 19.84
N PRO A 170 2.61 40.52 20.62
CA PRO A 170 1.76 39.35 20.82
C PRO A 170 1.03 38.89 19.55
N ALA A 171 0.96 39.74 18.51
CA ALA A 171 0.43 39.38 17.20
C ALA A 171 1.45 38.69 16.27
N MET A 172 2.66 38.37 16.76
CA MET A 172 3.65 37.58 16.02
C MET A 172 4.00 36.31 16.77
N ILE A 173 3.93 35.17 16.07
CA ILE A 173 4.30 33.86 16.62
C ILE A 173 5.46 33.18 15.87
N GLY A 174 5.94 33.76 14.76
CA GLY A 174 7.06 33.22 13.99
C GLY A 174 7.88 34.26 13.23
N ASP A 175 9.02 33.82 12.65
CA ASP A 175 9.87 34.60 11.74
C ASP A 175 10.86 33.73 10.92
N ALA A 176 10.59 33.53 9.64
CA ALA A 176 11.45 32.88 8.68
C ALA A 176 12.33 33.83 7.83
N THR A 177 13.42 33.28 7.29
CA THR A 177 14.18 33.92 6.20
C THR A 177 13.80 33.35 4.85
N TRP A 178 13.25 34.20 3.98
CA TRP A 178 13.06 33.93 2.55
C TRP A 178 14.33 33.37 1.87
N PRO A 179 14.20 32.34 1.01
CA PRO A 179 15.35 31.62 0.47
C PRO A 179 16.24 32.49 -0.43
N TRP A 180 15.67 33.45 -1.17
CA TRP A 180 16.42 34.36 -2.05
C TRP A 180 17.03 35.59 -1.36
N ARG A 181 16.75 35.84 -0.07
CA ARG A 181 17.13 37.12 0.58
C ARG A 181 18.64 37.27 0.77
N ASP A 182 19.31 36.18 1.13
CA ASP A 182 20.72 36.14 1.51
C ASP A 182 21.38 34.87 0.92
N ARG A 183 22.69 34.88 0.70
CA ARG A 183 23.44 33.66 0.30
C ARG A 183 23.16 32.52 1.26
N GLU A 184 23.05 31.30 0.76
CA GLU A 184 22.68 30.09 1.52
C GLU A 184 23.47 29.89 2.83
N SER A 185 24.78 30.18 2.82
CA SER A 185 25.66 30.07 3.99
C SER A 185 25.58 31.24 4.99
N SER A 186 24.71 32.22 4.77
CA SER A 186 24.55 33.38 5.64
C SER A 186 23.96 33.01 6.99
N THR A 187 24.57 33.52 8.08
CA THR A 187 24.03 33.43 9.46
C THR A 187 22.74 34.24 9.67
N SER A 188 22.22 34.92 8.64
CA SER A 188 20.88 35.51 8.67
C SER A 188 19.76 34.48 8.41
N HIS A 189 20.09 33.28 7.91
CA HIS A 189 19.15 32.18 7.69
C HIS A 189 18.70 31.52 9.00
N GLY A 190 17.46 31.03 9.00
CA GLY A 190 16.84 30.34 10.11
C GLY A 190 15.35 30.67 10.24
N VAL A 191 14.67 29.91 11.09
CA VAL A 191 13.25 30.01 11.43
C VAL A 191 13.13 30.23 12.94
N ALA A 192 12.41 31.25 13.38
CA ALA A 192 12.06 31.40 14.79
C ALA A 192 10.59 31.07 15.01
N VAL A 193 10.26 30.38 16.09
CA VAL A 193 8.88 29.99 16.47
C VAL A 193 8.61 30.28 17.93
N HIS A 194 7.37 30.66 18.24
CA HIS A 194 6.95 30.94 19.60
C HIS A 194 6.89 29.65 20.42
N TYR A 195 7.61 29.57 21.53
CA TYR A 195 7.81 28.31 22.28
C TYR A 195 6.52 27.60 22.71
N ASN A 196 5.43 28.34 22.94
CA ASN A 196 4.12 27.79 23.30
C ASN A 196 3.28 27.26 22.12
N THR A 197 3.72 27.41 20.86
CA THR A 197 3.03 26.82 19.69
C THR A 197 3.55 25.43 19.33
N LEU A 198 4.60 24.95 20.01
CA LEU A 198 5.04 23.56 19.87
C LEU A 198 3.97 22.61 20.42
N PRO A 199 3.92 21.34 19.97
CA PRO A 199 3.03 20.30 20.50
C PRO A 199 2.93 20.28 22.02
N GLY A 200 1.72 20.49 22.54
CA GLY A 200 1.44 20.51 23.98
C GLY A 200 1.87 21.79 24.71
N GLY A 201 2.27 22.83 24.00
CA GLY A 201 2.58 24.16 24.54
C GLY A 201 1.36 24.93 25.05
N GLY A 202 1.59 26.11 25.64
CA GLY A 202 0.53 26.87 26.34
C GLY A 202 -0.51 27.59 25.48
N MET A 203 -0.35 27.67 24.15
CA MET A 203 -1.28 28.38 23.26
C MET A 203 -2.32 27.41 22.68
N VAL A 204 -3.35 27.10 23.47
CA VAL A 204 -4.27 25.94 23.30
C VAL A 204 -4.87 25.74 21.90
N THR A 205 -5.07 26.79 21.10
CA THR A 205 -5.62 26.68 19.73
C THR A 205 -4.56 26.67 18.61
N LEU A 206 -3.29 26.85 18.99
CA LEU A 206 -2.12 27.01 18.12
C LEU A 206 -0.92 26.17 18.62
N ASN A 207 -1.17 25.08 19.36
CA ASN A 207 -0.15 24.26 20.03
C ASN A 207 -0.10 22.82 19.52
N LEU A 208 -0.51 22.58 18.27
CA LEU A 208 -0.33 21.30 17.59
C LEU A 208 0.94 21.30 16.71
N GLY A 209 1.54 22.47 16.49
CA GLY A 209 2.87 22.62 15.88
C GLY A 209 2.87 23.23 14.48
N ASP A 210 1.72 23.71 13.98
CA ASP A 210 1.60 24.14 12.58
C ASP A 210 2.23 25.51 12.31
N ASN A 211 2.40 26.34 13.34
CA ASN A 211 3.23 27.55 13.27
C ASN A 211 4.67 27.24 12.76
N ALA A 212 5.26 26.10 13.13
CA ALA A 212 6.57 25.71 12.61
C ALA A 212 6.49 25.21 11.15
N VAL A 213 5.38 24.60 10.75
CA VAL A 213 5.11 24.19 9.37
C VAL A 213 5.01 25.42 8.46
N HIS A 214 4.21 26.42 8.87
CA HIS A 214 4.00 27.70 8.21
C HIS A 214 5.32 28.46 7.95
N GLU A 215 6.11 28.68 9.00
CA GLU A 215 7.38 29.39 8.90
C GLU A 215 8.42 28.63 8.06
N ILE A 216 8.40 27.29 8.04
CA ILE A 216 9.25 26.51 7.14
C ILE A 216 8.76 26.63 5.68
N GLY A 217 7.45 26.77 5.45
CA GLY A 217 6.88 27.13 4.15
C GLY A 217 7.46 28.44 3.61
N HIS A 218 7.49 29.51 4.42
CA HIS A 218 8.18 30.76 4.07
C HIS A 218 9.69 30.56 3.85
N TYR A 219 10.37 29.76 4.69
CA TYR A 219 11.79 29.46 4.55
C TYR A 219 12.13 28.73 3.23
N PHE A 220 11.17 27.98 2.69
CA PHE A 220 11.21 27.32 1.38
C PHE A 220 10.55 28.16 0.26
N GLY A 221 10.04 29.36 0.56
CA GLY A 221 9.60 30.35 -0.44
C GLY A 221 8.14 30.28 -0.86
N LEU A 222 7.23 29.91 0.04
CA LEU A 222 5.78 30.11 -0.12
C LEU A 222 5.33 31.45 0.48
N PHE A 223 4.45 32.15 -0.23
CA PHE A 223 3.67 33.26 0.30
C PHE A 223 2.44 32.76 1.06
N HIS A 224 1.71 33.67 1.70
CA HIS A 224 0.42 33.35 2.30
C HIS A 224 -0.65 33.11 1.24
N VAL A 225 -1.69 32.37 1.58
CA VAL A 225 -2.76 32.02 0.62
C VAL A 225 -3.69 33.17 0.21
N CYS A 226 -3.73 34.28 0.96
CA CYS A 226 -4.51 35.48 0.59
C CYS A 226 -3.60 36.68 0.24
N GLU A 227 -2.34 36.44 -0.13
CA GLU A 227 -1.43 37.48 -0.60
C GLU A 227 -2.02 38.19 -1.84
N GLY A 228 -2.03 39.53 -1.85
CA GLY A 228 -2.64 40.34 -2.91
C GLY A 228 -4.18 40.29 -3.04
N GLY A 229 -4.86 39.48 -2.22
CA GLY A 229 -6.31 39.33 -2.21
C GLY A 229 -6.90 38.96 -3.59
N CYS A 230 -8.15 39.39 -3.84
CA CYS A 230 -8.83 39.05 -5.09
C CYS A 230 -8.31 39.78 -6.35
N ASN A 231 -7.41 40.77 -6.26
CA ASN A 231 -7.15 41.69 -7.38
C ASN A 231 -5.65 41.96 -7.70
N GLU A 232 -4.70 41.64 -6.83
CA GLU A 232 -3.28 41.94 -7.03
C GLU A 232 -2.45 40.69 -7.38
N GLU A 233 -1.12 40.77 -7.30
CA GLU A 233 -0.23 39.62 -7.48
C GLU A 233 -0.52 38.54 -6.43
N ASP A 234 -0.68 37.29 -6.90
CA ASP A 234 -1.12 36.12 -6.12
C ASP A 234 -0.05 35.61 -5.14
N ASP A 235 -0.32 34.49 -4.45
CA ASP A 235 0.72 33.67 -3.80
C ASP A 235 1.77 33.06 -4.78
N GLU A 236 1.61 33.37 -6.07
CA GLU A 236 2.25 32.84 -7.28
C GLU A 236 2.27 31.30 -7.32
N VAL A 237 1.15 30.66 -6.96
CA VAL A 237 0.88 29.23 -7.10
C VAL A 237 -0.49 29.02 -7.76
N SER A 238 -0.48 28.52 -9.00
CA SER A 238 -1.68 28.47 -9.84
C SER A 238 -2.81 27.53 -9.39
N ASP A 239 -2.58 26.68 -8.37
CA ASP A 239 -3.58 25.78 -7.81
C ASP A 239 -3.99 26.14 -6.37
N THR A 240 -3.51 27.27 -5.83
CA THR A 240 -4.08 27.90 -4.63
C THR A 240 -5.29 28.76 -5.03
N PRO A 241 -6.48 28.54 -4.45
CA PRO A 241 -7.60 29.46 -4.60
C PRO A 241 -7.34 30.82 -3.94
N ARG A 242 -7.80 31.92 -4.56
CA ARG A 242 -7.72 33.25 -3.96
C ARG A 242 -8.76 33.47 -2.86
N CYS A 243 -8.36 34.24 -1.84
CA CYS A 243 -9.23 34.74 -0.77
C CYS A 243 -9.05 36.26 -0.57
N ALA A 244 -10.09 36.94 -0.10
CA ALA A 244 -10.09 38.38 0.11
C ALA A 244 -9.42 38.79 1.43
N ASP A 245 -9.52 37.95 2.46
CA ASP A 245 -8.99 38.14 3.82
C ASP A 245 -8.87 36.78 4.52
N TYR A 246 -8.18 36.74 5.66
CA TYR A 246 -7.93 35.51 6.41
C TYR A 246 -9.08 35.13 7.35
N THR A 247 -9.29 33.83 7.50
CA THR A 247 -10.13 33.26 8.57
C THR A 247 -9.22 32.75 9.70
N TYR A 248 -9.62 33.02 10.94
CA TYR A 248 -8.80 32.78 12.15
C TYR A 248 -9.35 31.73 13.11
N VAL A 249 -10.56 31.19 12.85
CA VAL A 249 -11.26 30.26 13.73
C VAL A 249 -11.83 29.13 12.90
N CYS A 250 -11.67 27.89 13.37
CA CYS A 250 -12.22 26.70 12.75
C CYS A 250 -13.68 26.88 12.32
N THR A 251 -13.96 26.71 11.02
CA THR A 251 -15.30 26.81 10.43
C THR A 251 -15.44 25.88 9.24
N ASP A 252 -16.58 25.19 9.14
CA ASP A 252 -16.94 24.37 7.97
C ASP A 252 -17.66 25.20 6.88
N GLN A 253 -17.75 26.52 7.04
CA GLN A 253 -18.40 27.38 6.06
C GLN A 253 -17.56 27.49 4.79
N SER A 254 -18.08 26.94 3.70
CA SER A 254 -17.57 27.13 2.33
C SER A 254 -17.75 28.60 1.90
N VAL A 255 -16.75 29.43 2.19
CA VAL A 255 -16.68 30.82 1.73
C VAL A 255 -16.06 30.86 0.33
N ASP A 256 -16.64 31.68 -0.53
CA ASP A 256 -16.07 32.15 -1.79
C ASP A 256 -16.13 33.68 -1.75
N SER A 257 -15.03 34.28 -1.29
CA SER A 257 -14.86 35.72 -1.18
C SER A 257 -14.41 36.34 -2.51
N CYS A 258 -13.67 35.58 -3.33
CA CYS A 258 -13.12 36.02 -4.62
C CYS A 258 -13.88 35.44 -5.84
N LYS A 259 -15.19 35.66 -5.90
CA LYS A 259 -16.15 35.12 -6.90
C LYS A 259 -15.81 35.32 -8.40
N SER A 260 -14.84 36.17 -8.72
CA SER A 260 -14.28 36.33 -10.08
C SER A 260 -13.23 35.27 -10.44
N HIS A 261 -12.80 34.45 -9.47
CA HIS A 261 -11.80 33.40 -9.57
C HIS A 261 -12.42 32.04 -9.22
N SER A 262 -11.72 30.95 -9.56
CA SER A 262 -12.20 29.60 -9.30
C SER A 262 -11.66 29.05 -7.98
N GLY A 263 -12.56 28.66 -7.09
CA GLY A 263 -12.23 27.93 -5.86
C GLY A 263 -13.06 28.41 -4.67
N LEU A 264 -12.90 27.75 -3.54
CA LEU A 264 -13.33 28.27 -2.24
C LEU A 264 -12.10 28.82 -1.52
N ASP A 265 -12.30 29.73 -0.58
CA ASP A 265 -11.23 30.27 0.25
C ASP A 265 -10.41 29.11 0.89
N PRO A 266 -9.07 29.12 0.81
CA PRO A 266 -8.18 28.00 1.18
C PRO A 266 -7.99 27.85 2.70
N ILE A 267 -9.10 27.72 3.42
CA ILE A 267 -9.19 27.70 4.89
C ILE A 267 -8.57 26.48 5.60
N HIS A 268 -7.99 25.53 4.86
CA HIS A 268 -7.30 24.36 5.41
C HIS A 268 -5.78 24.35 5.13
N ASN A 269 -5.28 25.39 4.46
CA ASN A 269 -3.89 25.46 4.01
C ASN A 269 -2.95 25.92 5.14
N TYR A 270 -1.80 25.27 5.30
CA TYR A 270 -0.80 25.65 6.31
C TYR A 270 -0.25 27.07 6.14
N MET A 271 -0.34 27.68 4.94
CA MET A 271 0.05 29.07 4.69
C MET A 271 -1.07 30.09 4.98
N GLY A 272 -2.13 29.68 5.68
CA GLY A 272 -3.16 30.56 6.25
C GLY A 272 -2.89 30.97 7.71
N TYR A 273 -3.90 31.53 8.37
CA TYR A 273 -3.86 31.98 9.78
C TYR A 273 -4.97 31.33 10.64
N MET A 274 -5.44 30.15 10.23
CA MET A 274 -6.44 29.38 10.97
C MET A 274 -5.88 28.79 12.26
N GLU A 275 -6.76 28.30 13.14
CA GLU A 275 -6.36 27.45 14.27
C GLU A 275 -5.76 26.13 13.74
N ASP A 276 -4.69 25.64 14.39
CA ASP A 276 -3.95 24.43 14.00
C ASP A 276 -4.89 23.24 13.70
N ALA A 277 -5.95 23.08 14.51
CA ALA A 277 -6.92 21.99 14.37
C ALA A 277 -7.65 21.93 13.00
N CYS A 278 -7.61 23.00 12.21
CA CYS A 278 -8.24 23.10 10.89
C CYS A 278 -7.27 23.27 9.72
N MET A 279 -5.96 23.40 9.96
CA MET A 279 -4.94 23.40 8.91
C MET A 279 -4.37 21.98 8.75
N TYR A 280 -4.30 21.48 7.52
CA TYR A 280 -3.78 20.12 7.28
C TYR A 280 -3.14 19.89 5.91
N GLU A 281 -3.13 20.87 5.00
CA GLU A 281 -2.66 20.68 3.62
C GLU A 281 -1.74 21.78 3.07
N PHE A 282 -0.90 21.37 2.11
CA PHE A 282 -0.29 22.24 1.10
C PHE A 282 -0.85 21.83 -0.27
N THR A 283 -0.96 22.75 -1.22
CA THR A 283 -1.34 22.39 -2.60
C THR A 283 -0.19 21.66 -3.31
N PRO A 284 -0.48 20.82 -4.33
CA PRO A 284 0.55 20.25 -5.21
C PRO A 284 1.47 21.30 -5.85
N GLY A 285 0.94 22.47 -6.22
CA GLY A 285 1.70 23.60 -6.72
C GLY A 285 2.62 24.23 -5.66
N GLN A 286 2.15 24.39 -4.43
CA GLN A 286 2.98 24.87 -3.30
C GLN A 286 4.15 23.92 -3.05
N ILE A 287 3.91 22.60 -3.02
CA ILE A 287 4.96 21.58 -2.89
C ILE A 287 5.99 21.71 -4.03
N THR A 288 5.50 21.87 -5.27
CA THR A 288 6.35 22.05 -6.45
C THR A 288 7.19 23.33 -6.39
N LYS A 289 6.61 24.44 -5.91
CA LYS A 289 7.28 25.73 -5.73
C LYS A 289 8.36 25.65 -4.65
N MET A 290 8.08 25.01 -3.51
CA MET A 290 9.08 24.74 -2.47
C MET A 290 10.25 23.92 -3.00
N GLU A 291 10.00 22.83 -3.73
CA GLU A 291 11.06 22.04 -4.37
C GLU A 291 11.96 22.89 -5.27
N GLN A 292 11.37 23.69 -6.16
CA GLN A 292 12.10 24.54 -7.09
C GLN A 292 12.93 25.61 -6.36
N ASN A 293 12.35 26.25 -5.33
CA ASN A 293 13.02 27.27 -4.54
C ASN A 293 14.17 26.70 -3.71
N VAL A 294 14.00 25.56 -3.05
CA VAL A 294 15.09 24.92 -2.30
C VAL A 294 16.18 24.44 -3.25
N LYS A 295 15.84 23.81 -4.40
CA LYS A 295 16.82 23.44 -5.45
C LYS A 295 17.63 24.63 -5.99
N LYS A 296 17.01 25.81 -6.10
CA LYS A 296 17.62 27.03 -6.68
C LYS A 296 18.44 27.84 -5.68
N TYR A 297 17.96 27.97 -4.44
CA TYR A 297 18.50 28.91 -3.44
C TYR A 297 19.10 28.23 -2.21
N ARG A 298 18.78 26.96 -1.96
CA ARG A 298 19.27 26.16 -0.83
C ARG A 298 19.73 24.74 -1.24
N PRO A 299 20.58 24.59 -2.29
CA PRO A 299 20.96 23.28 -2.82
C PRO A 299 21.80 22.41 -1.87
N THR A 300 22.50 22.98 -0.89
CA THR A 300 23.33 22.23 0.08
C THR A 300 22.59 21.87 1.37
N LEU A 301 21.43 22.48 1.62
CA LEU A 301 20.53 22.10 2.72
C LEU A 301 19.95 20.70 2.55
N MET A 302 19.86 20.24 1.30
CA MET A 302 19.30 18.94 0.93
C MET A 302 20.41 17.88 0.84
N LYS A 303 20.51 16.96 1.82
CA LYS A 303 21.20 15.67 1.56
C LYS A 303 20.20 14.75 0.87
N ASN A 304 20.44 14.40 -0.39
CA ASN A 304 19.61 13.42 -1.10
C ASN A 304 19.71 12.08 -0.38
N ILE A 305 18.57 11.56 0.09
CA ILE A 305 18.45 10.23 0.66
C ILE A 305 17.40 9.46 -0.11
N TYR A 306 17.85 8.38 -0.74
CA TYR A 306 16.96 7.40 -1.35
C TYR A 306 16.40 6.50 -0.24
N ARG A 307 15.25 6.87 0.32
CA ARG A 307 14.52 5.95 1.21
C ARG A 307 13.95 4.76 0.41
N PRO A 308 13.77 3.60 1.05
CA PRO A 308 12.88 2.57 0.52
C PRO A 308 11.52 3.18 0.18
N CYS A 309 10.93 2.74 -0.93
CA CYS A 309 9.60 3.15 -1.35
C CYS A 309 8.58 2.78 -0.27
N THR A 310 7.97 3.77 0.39
CA THR A 310 6.78 3.54 1.21
C THR A 310 5.59 3.24 0.32
N ILE A 311 4.72 2.34 0.74
CA ILE A 311 3.38 2.19 0.14
C ILE A 311 2.45 3.20 0.84
N ASP A 312 1.60 3.86 0.06
CA ASP A 312 0.60 4.79 0.60
C ASP A 312 -0.77 4.10 0.74
N ALA A 313 -1.05 3.13 -0.14
CA ALA A 313 -2.11 2.14 0.01
C ALA A 313 -1.95 0.96 -0.99
N VAL A 314 -2.59 -0.18 -0.71
CA VAL A 314 -2.63 -1.32 -1.63
C VAL A 314 -4.01 -1.99 -1.63
N PHE A 315 -4.54 -2.32 -2.81
CA PHE A 315 -5.78 -3.10 -2.89
C PHE A 315 -5.90 -3.97 -4.14
N ARG A 316 -6.83 -4.93 -4.08
CA ARG A 316 -7.29 -5.69 -5.24
C ARG A 316 -8.55 -5.04 -5.82
N TRP A 317 -8.50 -4.69 -7.10
CA TRP A 317 -9.63 -4.07 -7.79
C TRP A 317 -10.55 -5.09 -8.47
N SER A 318 -11.69 -4.65 -9.00
CA SER A 318 -12.74 -5.50 -9.58
C SER A 318 -12.32 -6.30 -10.81
N ASN A 319 -11.26 -5.86 -11.50
CA ASN A 319 -10.65 -6.59 -12.61
C ASN A 319 -9.72 -7.74 -12.16
N GLY A 320 -9.54 -7.95 -10.86
CA GLY A 320 -8.71 -9.00 -10.27
C GLY A 320 -7.25 -8.62 -10.02
N LEU A 321 -6.77 -7.54 -10.64
CA LEU A 321 -5.39 -7.06 -10.52
C LEU A 321 -5.19 -6.33 -9.18
N VAL A 322 -3.94 -6.32 -8.70
CA VAL A 322 -3.55 -5.62 -7.47
C VAL A 322 -2.90 -4.30 -7.85
N TYR A 323 -3.24 -3.24 -7.11
CA TYR A 323 -2.77 -1.89 -7.34
C TYR A 323 -2.09 -1.38 -6.07
N PHE A 324 -0.85 -0.90 -6.23
CA PHE A 324 -0.05 -0.29 -5.18
C PHE A 324 0.06 1.21 -5.48
N PHE A 325 -0.30 2.07 -4.53
CA PHE A 325 -0.23 3.52 -4.65
C PHE A 325 0.99 4.02 -3.88
N LEU A 326 1.80 4.86 -4.52
CA LEU A 326 3.07 5.39 -4.01
C LEU A 326 3.20 6.84 -4.48
N GLY A 327 2.93 7.80 -3.60
CA GLY A 327 2.76 9.21 -3.91
C GLY A 327 1.71 9.43 -5.00
N SER A 328 2.05 10.26 -5.98
CA SER A 328 1.21 10.56 -7.14
C SER A 328 1.16 9.49 -8.22
N ASN A 329 1.73 8.32 -7.95
CA ASN A 329 1.78 7.21 -8.90
C ASN A 329 1.11 5.96 -8.35
N TYR A 330 0.72 5.08 -9.27
CA TYR A 330 0.34 3.72 -8.95
C TYR A 330 1.06 2.69 -9.85
N TYR A 331 1.26 1.52 -9.28
CA TYR A 331 1.82 0.34 -9.91
C TYR A 331 0.75 -0.73 -10.00
N ARG A 332 0.80 -1.55 -11.06
CA ARG A 332 -0.14 -2.64 -11.27
C ARG A 332 0.60 -3.96 -11.23
N TYR A 333 0.14 -4.85 -10.35
CA TYR A 333 0.66 -6.19 -10.16
C TYR A 333 -0.34 -7.22 -10.70
N ASN A 334 0.16 -8.17 -11.48
CA ASN A 334 -0.64 -9.13 -12.22
C ASN A 334 -0.31 -10.55 -11.80
N GLU A 335 -1.20 -11.16 -11.02
CA GLU A 335 -1.03 -12.53 -10.49
C GLU A 335 -1.09 -13.62 -11.56
N ASN A 336 -1.62 -13.33 -12.74
CA ASN A 336 -1.60 -14.25 -13.88
C ASN A 336 -0.21 -14.35 -14.52
N THR A 337 0.63 -13.31 -14.33
CA THR A 337 2.01 -13.23 -14.83
C THR A 337 2.89 -12.58 -13.74
N PRO A 338 3.25 -13.34 -12.68
CA PRO A 338 3.80 -12.81 -11.44
C PRO A 338 4.88 -11.75 -11.63
N GLY A 339 4.52 -10.51 -11.33
CA GLY A 339 5.36 -9.33 -11.49
C GLY A 339 4.56 -8.04 -11.66
N LEU A 340 5.28 -6.93 -11.69
CA LEU A 340 4.74 -5.64 -12.11
C LEU A 340 4.50 -5.65 -13.61
N ASP A 341 3.35 -5.16 -14.05
CA ASP A 341 3.03 -5.06 -15.48
C ASP A 341 3.96 -4.05 -16.19
N PRO A 342 4.37 -4.31 -17.44
CA PRO A 342 5.09 -3.35 -18.26
C PRO A 342 4.29 -2.04 -18.48
N GLY A 343 4.98 -0.90 -18.45
CA GLY A 343 4.34 0.41 -18.62
C GLY A 343 3.68 0.97 -17.36
N PHE A 344 4.20 0.57 -16.19
CA PHE A 344 3.97 1.17 -14.87
C PHE A 344 5.33 1.57 -14.24
N PRO A 345 5.38 2.55 -13.32
CA PRO A 345 4.27 3.31 -12.73
C PRO A 345 3.54 4.22 -13.72
N ARG A 346 2.34 4.67 -13.32
CA ARG A 346 1.53 5.70 -14.00
C ARG A 346 1.00 6.70 -12.97
N ALA A 347 0.68 7.92 -13.39
CA ALA A 347 0.11 8.91 -12.48
C ALA A 347 -1.29 8.48 -12.05
N ILE A 348 -1.69 8.76 -10.80
CA ILE A 348 -3.03 8.44 -10.29
C ILE A 348 -4.11 9.07 -11.19
N SER A 349 -3.90 10.32 -11.60
CA SER A 349 -4.75 11.08 -12.52
C SER A 349 -4.95 10.44 -13.90
N ASP A 350 -4.06 9.57 -14.37
CA ASP A 350 -4.18 8.90 -15.68
C ASP A 350 -5.37 7.93 -15.75
N HIS A 351 -5.83 7.44 -14.60
CA HIS A 351 -6.85 6.39 -14.52
C HIS A 351 -7.92 6.65 -13.46
N TRP A 352 -7.52 7.14 -12.29
CA TRP A 352 -8.38 7.34 -11.12
C TRP A 352 -8.94 8.76 -11.11
N LYS A 353 -9.79 9.09 -12.10
CA LYS A 353 -10.27 10.46 -12.30
C LYS A 353 -11.02 10.99 -11.07
N GLY A 354 -10.57 12.11 -10.54
CA GLY A 354 -11.12 12.74 -9.34
C GLY A 354 -10.61 12.19 -8.01
N VAL A 355 -9.73 11.18 -8.02
CA VAL A 355 -8.96 10.76 -6.84
C VAL A 355 -7.78 11.71 -6.67
N PRO A 356 -7.44 12.13 -5.43
CA PRO A 356 -6.31 13.03 -5.17
C PRO A 356 -4.96 12.43 -5.59
N SER A 357 -3.96 13.31 -5.71
CA SER A 357 -2.58 12.98 -6.09
C SER A 357 -1.76 12.28 -5.00
N SER A 358 -2.35 11.98 -3.85
CA SER A 358 -1.88 10.97 -2.89
C SER A 358 -3.07 10.53 -2.03
N ILE A 359 -2.97 9.37 -1.40
CA ILE A 359 -4.05 8.77 -0.59
C ILE A 359 -3.48 8.19 0.70
N ASN A 360 -4.35 8.01 1.70
CA ASN A 360 -4.07 7.39 3.00
C ASN A 360 -4.67 5.98 3.13
N GLY A 361 -5.33 5.49 2.09
CA GLY A 361 -6.01 4.20 2.11
C GLY A 361 -6.95 4.05 0.93
N VAL A 362 -7.08 2.83 0.43
CA VAL A 362 -8.08 2.48 -0.59
C VAL A 362 -8.57 1.07 -0.35
N PHE A 363 -9.88 0.88 -0.46
CA PHE A 363 -10.44 -0.47 -0.46
C PHE A 363 -11.70 -0.59 -1.32
N ARG A 364 -11.99 -1.83 -1.69
CA ARG A 364 -13.25 -2.21 -2.31
C ARG A 364 -14.26 -2.56 -1.22
N TYR A 365 -15.35 -1.82 -1.15
CA TYR A 365 -16.39 -2.04 -0.15
C TYR A 365 -17.41 -3.09 -0.60
N THR A 366 -18.19 -3.59 0.36
CA THR A 366 -19.15 -4.68 0.19
C THR A 366 -20.31 -4.34 -0.76
N ASN A 367 -20.55 -3.05 -1.01
CA ASN A 367 -21.53 -2.55 -1.99
C ASN A 367 -21.02 -2.57 -3.45
N GLY A 368 -19.77 -2.98 -3.69
CA GLY A 368 -19.17 -3.06 -5.03
C GLY A 368 -18.59 -1.74 -5.56
N LEU A 369 -18.53 -0.69 -4.74
CA LEU A 369 -17.81 0.56 -5.05
C LEU A 369 -16.42 0.55 -4.41
N THR A 370 -15.54 1.39 -4.94
CA THR A 370 -14.18 1.58 -4.41
C THR A 370 -14.13 2.90 -3.64
N TYR A 371 -13.52 2.90 -2.46
CA TYR A 371 -13.44 4.08 -1.59
C TYR A 371 -11.97 4.41 -1.33
N PHE A 372 -11.61 5.67 -1.59
CA PHE A 372 -10.30 6.25 -1.32
C PHE A 372 -10.40 7.22 -0.14
N PHE A 373 -9.34 7.35 0.64
CA PHE A 373 -9.26 8.22 1.81
C PHE A 373 -8.04 9.13 1.70
N LYS A 374 -8.14 10.37 2.16
CA LYS A 374 -7.04 11.34 2.25
C LYS A 374 -7.37 12.37 3.33
N GLY A 375 -6.51 12.52 4.32
CA GLY A 375 -6.73 13.47 5.43
C GLY A 375 -8.04 13.19 6.19
N ASN A 376 -8.90 14.20 6.29
CA ASN A 376 -10.27 14.10 6.83
C ASN A 376 -11.34 13.69 5.80
N GLN A 377 -10.97 13.43 4.53
CA GLN A 377 -11.89 13.20 3.42
C GLN A 377 -11.91 11.77 2.90
N TYR A 378 -13.02 11.40 2.27
CA TYR A 378 -13.15 10.18 1.48
C TYR A 378 -13.84 10.43 0.13
N TYR A 379 -13.44 9.64 -0.87
CA TYR A 379 -13.88 9.73 -2.27
C TYR A 379 -14.52 8.41 -2.69
N ARG A 380 -15.74 8.47 -3.20
CA ARG A 380 -16.45 7.30 -3.72
C ARG A 380 -16.20 7.15 -5.22
N PHE A 381 -15.39 6.16 -5.59
CA PHE A 381 -15.02 5.88 -6.97
C PHE A 381 -15.92 4.80 -7.58
N ASN A 382 -16.46 5.12 -8.75
CA ASN A 382 -17.35 4.26 -9.50
C ASN A 382 -16.56 3.50 -10.57
N ASP A 383 -16.36 2.21 -10.30
CA ASP A 383 -15.68 1.24 -11.17
C ASP A 383 -16.22 1.16 -12.60
N THR A 384 -17.46 1.60 -12.85
CA THR A 384 -18.09 1.53 -14.19
C THR A 384 -17.81 2.79 -15.00
N SER A 385 -17.88 3.97 -14.39
CA SER A 385 -17.57 5.25 -15.05
C SER A 385 -16.08 5.58 -15.06
N LEU A 386 -15.29 4.92 -14.22
CA LEU A 386 -13.86 5.21 -13.97
C LEU A 386 -13.64 6.65 -13.49
N SER A 387 -14.50 7.09 -12.56
CA SER A 387 -14.46 8.41 -11.95
C SER A 387 -14.96 8.38 -10.51
N VAL A 388 -14.54 9.36 -9.71
CA VAL A 388 -15.26 9.74 -8.48
C VAL A 388 -16.67 10.21 -8.83
N ASP A 389 -17.66 9.83 -8.02
CA ASP A 389 -19.06 10.23 -8.19
C ASP A 389 -19.27 11.72 -7.84
N THR A 390 -20.24 12.36 -8.49
CA THR A 390 -20.65 13.75 -8.17
C THR A 390 -21.11 13.87 -6.71
N GLY A 391 -20.69 14.94 -6.02
CA GLY A 391 -20.97 15.14 -4.60
C GLY A 391 -20.00 14.41 -3.65
N TYR A 392 -18.76 14.19 -4.13
CA TYR A 392 -17.57 13.78 -3.39
C TYR A 392 -16.40 14.72 -3.77
N PRO A 393 -15.37 14.90 -2.92
CA PRO A 393 -15.16 14.28 -1.60
C PRO A 393 -16.21 14.64 -0.54
N ARG A 394 -16.19 13.89 0.55
CA ARG A 394 -17.00 14.10 1.77
C ARG A 394 -16.14 13.88 3.00
N LEU A 395 -16.54 14.41 4.15
CA LEU A 395 -15.82 14.19 5.41
C LEU A 395 -15.98 12.73 5.85
N ILE A 396 -14.92 12.13 6.40
CA ILE A 396 -14.95 10.75 6.93
C ILE A 396 -16.10 10.61 7.94
N SER A 397 -16.32 11.62 8.78
CA SER A 397 -17.43 11.68 9.75
C SER A 397 -18.83 11.60 9.16
N ASP A 398 -19.05 11.95 7.88
CA ASP A 398 -20.38 11.95 7.25
C ASP A 398 -20.99 10.55 7.08
N TYR A 399 -20.15 9.50 7.10
CA TYR A 399 -20.57 8.13 6.85
C TYR A 399 -19.78 7.09 7.64
N TRP A 400 -18.50 7.32 7.89
CA TRP A 400 -17.62 6.41 8.61
C TRP A 400 -17.57 6.79 10.10
N VAL A 401 -18.74 6.83 10.75
CA VAL A 401 -18.90 7.40 12.10
C VAL A 401 -17.97 6.72 13.11
N GLY A 402 -17.12 7.51 13.76
CA GLY A 402 -16.13 7.04 14.75
C GLY A 402 -14.79 6.57 14.17
N VAL A 403 -14.61 6.58 12.84
CA VAL A 403 -13.30 6.40 12.19
C VAL A 403 -12.52 7.73 12.31
N PRO A 404 -11.23 7.72 12.68
CA PRO A 404 -10.43 8.93 12.77
C PRO A 404 -10.08 9.48 11.37
N ASN A 405 -9.85 10.79 11.28
CA ASN A 405 -9.14 11.40 10.15
C ASN A 405 -7.69 10.87 10.10
N ASP A 406 -6.98 11.06 8.98
CA ASP A 406 -5.58 10.61 8.79
C ASP A 406 -5.38 9.13 9.18
N ILE A 407 -6.12 8.24 8.53
CA ILE A 407 -5.87 6.80 8.66
C ILE A 407 -4.50 6.44 8.06
N ASP A 408 -3.90 5.36 8.54
CA ASP A 408 -2.69 4.78 7.94
C ASP A 408 -3.05 3.84 6.77
N ASP A 409 -4.12 3.05 6.93
CA ASP A 409 -4.73 2.22 5.87
C ASP A 409 -6.15 1.73 6.26
N VAL A 410 -6.85 1.10 5.32
CA VAL A 410 -8.17 0.49 5.50
C VAL A 410 -8.30 -0.84 4.76
N ILE A 411 -8.83 -1.87 5.44
CA ILE A 411 -9.18 -3.16 4.82
C ILE A 411 -10.63 -3.55 5.11
N SER A 412 -11.33 -4.06 4.09
CA SER A 412 -12.54 -4.87 4.33
C SER A 412 -12.11 -6.31 4.56
N TYR A 413 -12.45 -6.87 5.72
CA TYR A 413 -12.11 -8.25 6.07
C TYR A 413 -13.29 -9.20 5.86
N SER A 414 -13.00 -10.50 5.74
CA SER A 414 -14.00 -11.49 5.34
C SER A 414 -15.09 -11.77 6.37
N ASN A 415 -14.87 -11.42 7.63
CA ASN A 415 -15.90 -11.48 8.67
C ASN A 415 -17.00 -10.42 8.52
N GLY A 416 -16.92 -9.56 7.50
CA GLY A 416 -17.95 -8.56 7.17
C GLY A 416 -17.79 -7.23 7.89
N PHE A 417 -16.66 -7.01 8.58
CA PHE A 417 -16.28 -5.71 9.14
C PHE A 417 -15.20 -5.03 8.28
N THR A 418 -15.17 -3.71 8.34
CA THR A 418 -14.07 -2.89 7.80
C THR A 418 -13.17 -2.49 8.95
N TYR A 419 -11.85 -2.62 8.78
CA TYR A 419 -10.85 -2.26 9.78
C TYR A 419 -10.03 -1.09 9.27
N PHE A 420 -10.02 -0.01 10.04
CA PHE A 420 -9.22 1.18 9.79
C PHE A 420 -8.04 1.18 10.77
N PHE A 421 -6.86 1.56 10.31
CA PHE A 421 -5.64 1.62 11.11
C PHE A 421 -5.21 3.07 11.31
N LYS A 422 -4.65 3.40 12.48
CA LYS A 422 -4.00 4.69 12.75
C LYS A 422 -2.93 4.53 13.83
N GLY A 423 -1.67 4.73 13.46
CA GLY A 423 -0.49 4.50 14.29
C GLY A 423 -0.42 3.09 14.90
N THR A 424 -0.55 3.01 16.22
CA THR A 424 -0.54 1.75 16.99
C THR A 424 -1.93 1.19 17.25
N GLN A 425 -2.98 1.81 16.69
CA GLN A 425 -4.39 1.49 16.94
C GLN A 425 -5.12 1.00 15.69
N TYR A 426 -6.20 0.24 15.91
CA TYR A 426 -7.14 -0.14 14.87
C TYR A 426 -8.59 -0.02 15.35
N TYR A 427 -9.48 0.26 14.40
CA TYR A 427 -10.89 0.61 14.60
C TYR A 427 -11.73 -0.37 13.78
N ARG A 428 -12.67 -1.09 14.41
CA ARG A 428 -13.59 -1.99 13.71
C ARG A 428 -14.88 -1.27 13.37
N PHE A 429 -15.04 -0.92 12.10
CA PHE A 429 -16.26 -0.36 11.54
C PHE A 429 -17.24 -1.45 11.15
N ASN A 430 -18.47 -1.31 11.62
CA ASN A 430 -19.58 -2.22 11.41
C ASN A 430 -20.52 -1.67 10.34
N PRO A 431 -20.54 -2.26 9.12
CA PRO A 431 -21.32 -1.73 8.01
C PRO A 431 -22.84 -1.83 8.21
N ARG A 432 -23.32 -2.57 9.23
CA ARG A 432 -24.75 -2.65 9.57
C ARG A 432 -25.22 -1.49 10.43
N THR A 433 -24.39 -1.03 11.36
CA THR A 433 -24.67 0.15 12.21
C THR A 433 -24.15 1.45 11.60
N GLN A 434 -23.27 1.35 10.58
CA GLN A 434 -22.55 2.47 9.97
C GLN A 434 -21.71 3.25 10.99
N SER A 435 -21.15 2.53 11.96
CA SER A 435 -20.33 3.10 13.03
C SER A 435 -19.16 2.18 13.37
N VAL A 436 -18.12 2.73 14.00
CA VAL A 436 -17.18 1.94 14.79
C VAL A 436 -17.93 1.26 15.94
N ASP A 437 -17.60 0.00 16.22
CA ASP A 437 -18.24 -0.77 17.30
C ASP A 437 -17.82 -0.25 18.69
N PRO A 438 -18.69 -0.29 19.71
CA PRO A 438 -18.34 0.06 21.09
C PRO A 438 -17.13 -0.72 21.62
N GLY A 439 -16.23 -0.03 22.32
CA GLY A 439 -15.00 -0.59 22.88
C GLY A 439 -13.75 -0.39 22.02
N TYR A 440 -13.89 0.02 20.76
CA TYR A 440 -12.76 0.44 19.91
C TYR A 440 -12.38 1.92 20.17
N PRO A 441 -11.14 2.35 19.86
CA PRO A 441 -10.05 1.58 19.25
C PRO A 441 -9.41 0.52 20.16
N HIS A 442 -8.69 -0.40 19.54
CA HIS A 442 -7.81 -1.35 20.22
C HIS A 442 -6.38 -1.22 19.70
N SER A 443 -5.37 -1.63 20.46
CA SER A 443 -3.99 -1.66 19.96
C SER A 443 -3.82 -2.75 18.91
N VAL A 444 -3.12 -2.45 17.80
CA VAL A 444 -2.82 -3.39 16.71
C VAL A 444 -2.26 -4.70 17.28
N SER A 445 -1.28 -4.63 18.19
CA SER A 445 -0.61 -5.80 18.79
C SER A 445 -1.52 -6.71 19.64
N SER A 446 -2.69 -6.26 20.07
CA SER A 446 -3.64 -7.08 20.85
C SER A 446 -4.23 -8.23 20.03
N TYR A 447 -4.41 -8.03 18.72
CA TYR A 447 -5.03 -8.96 17.79
C TYR A 447 -4.11 -9.29 16.61
N TRP A 448 -3.53 -8.27 15.98
CA TRP A 448 -2.61 -8.36 14.85
C TRP A 448 -1.18 -8.70 15.33
N LYS A 449 -1.03 -9.81 16.05
CA LYS A 449 0.23 -10.20 16.72
C LYS A 449 1.36 -10.42 15.70
N GLY A 450 2.47 -9.72 15.89
CA GLY A 450 3.63 -9.77 14.99
C GLY A 450 3.50 -8.91 13.73
N VAL A 451 2.39 -8.19 13.54
CA VAL A 451 2.27 -7.13 12.53
C VAL A 451 2.95 -5.87 13.07
N PRO A 452 3.75 -5.14 12.26
CA PRO A 452 4.36 -3.89 12.69
C PRO A 452 3.33 -2.80 12.95
N SER A 453 3.62 -1.90 13.90
CA SER A 453 2.89 -0.64 14.05
C SER A 453 3.19 0.33 12.91
N ASN A 454 2.23 1.21 12.60
CA ASN A 454 2.30 2.16 11.48
C ASN A 454 2.53 1.39 10.17
N MET A 455 1.53 0.62 9.75
CA MET A 455 1.58 -0.12 8.49
C MET A 455 1.29 0.80 7.30
N GLU A 456 1.86 0.47 6.15
CA GLU A 456 1.79 1.27 4.91
C GLU A 456 0.77 0.74 3.90
N GLY A 457 0.33 -0.50 4.10
CA GLY A 457 -0.70 -1.11 3.27
C GLY A 457 -1.03 -2.52 3.72
N ALA A 458 -2.26 -2.95 3.50
CA ALA A 458 -2.73 -4.26 3.89
C ALA A 458 -3.64 -4.87 2.80
N LEU A 459 -3.21 -6.00 2.26
CA LEU A 459 -3.90 -6.72 1.18
C LEU A 459 -4.48 -8.05 1.71
N PRO A 460 -5.81 -8.17 1.84
CA PRO A 460 -6.46 -9.44 2.11
C PRO A 460 -6.09 -10.49 1.05
N TRP A 461 -5.65 -11.67 1.51
CA TRP A 461 -5.13 -12.73 0.67
C TRP A 461 -6.07 -13.93 0.58
N TYR A 462 -5.84 -14.76 -0.43
CA TYR A 462 -6.72 -15.87 -0.79
C TYR A 462 -6.86 -16.94 0.29
N ASN A 463 -5.81 -17.15 1.09
CA ASN A 463 -5.79 -18.08 2.22
C ASN A 463 -6.48 -17.54 3.49
N GLY A 464 -7.16 -16.38 3.42
CA GLY A 464 -7.81 -15.74 4.57
C GLY A 464 -6.86 -14.92 5.47
N GLY A 465 -5.55 -15.00 5.21
CA GLY A 465 -4.57 -14.10 5.81
C GLY A 465 -4.60 -12.71 5.19
N VAL A 466 -3.81 -11.80 5.77
CA VAL A 466 -3.61 -10.44 5.26
C VAL A 466 -2.12 -10.22 5.07
N TYR A 467 -1.71 -9.84 3.87
CA TYR A 467 -0.36 -9.32 3.65
C TYR A 467 -0.32 -7.87 4.11
N VAL A 468 0.44 -7.60 5.16
CA VAL A 468 0.73 -6.23 5.60
C VAL A 468 2.08 -5.83 5.03
N PHE A 469 2.19 -4.61 4.52
CA PHE A 469 3.38 -4.03 3.93
C PHE A 469 3.85 -2.86 4.80
N LYS A 470 5.18 -2.71 4.86
CA LYS A 470 5.87 -1.60 5.49
C LYS A 470 7.30 -1.57 4.99
N ASP A 471 7.83 -0.38 4.69
CA ASP A 471 9.14 -0.20 4.08
C ASP A 471 9.30 -1.11 2.83
N THR A 472 10.42 -1.82 2.68
CA THR A 472 10.61 -2.82 1.60
C THR A 472 10.15 -4.24 1.97
N GLN A 473 9.37 -4.38 3.04
CA GLN A 473 9.02 -5.66 3.64
C GLN A 473 7.51 -5.94 3.61
N ASN A 474 7.16 -7.22 3.75
CA ASN A 474 5.80 -7.68 3.99
C ASN A 474 5.76 -8.75 5.08
N TRP A 475 4.62 -8.81 5.79
CA TRP A 475 4.28 -9.76 6.82
C TRP A 475 2.97 -10.44 6.41
N LEU A 476 2.91 -11.78 6.43
CA LEU A 476 1.65 -12.49 6.26
C LEU A 476 1.01 -12.71 7.63
N PHE A 477 0.03 -11.89 8.00
CA PHE A 477 -0.78 -12.15 9.17
C PHE A 477 -1.75 -13.30 8.88
N LEU A 478 -1.64 -14.39 9.64
CA LEU A 478 -2.59 -15.50 9.61
C LEU A 478 -3.59 -15.34 10.74
N HIS A 479 -4.85 -15.71 10.47
CA HIS A 479 -5.94 -15.65 11.42
C HIS A 479 -6.72 -16.97 11.41
N GLY A 480 -6.89 -17.55 12.59
CA GLY A 480 -7.56 -18.82 12.84
C GLY A 480 -7.20 -19.39 14.21
N ASP A 481 -7.86 -20.47 14.60
CA ASP A 481 -7.83 -20.97 15.98
C ASP A 481 -6.50 -21.62 16.39
N GLN A 482 -5.65 -22.03 15.44
CA GLN A 482 -4.33 -22.61 15.72
C GLN A 482 -3.18 -21.58 15.69
N SER A 483 -3.35 -20.47 14.95
CA SER A 483 -2.46 -19.31 15.06
C SER A 483 -3.18 -18.03 14.61
N THR A 484 -3.12 -17.02 15.48
CA THR A 484 -3.47 -15.63 15.14
C THR A 484 -2.22 -14.79 15.36
N SER A 485 -1.31 -14.87 14.40
CA SER A 485 -0.01 -14.19 14.39
C SER A 485 0.61 -14.20 13.00
N VAL A 486 1.63 -13.37 12.80
CA VAL A 486 2.58 -13.54 11.70
C VAL A 486 3.48 -14.77 11.95
N PRO A 487 3.73 -15.66 10.97
CA PRO A 487 4.68 -16.76 11.10
C PRO A 487 6.13 -16.29 11.23
N SER A 488 6.98 -17.06 11.90
CA SER A 488 8.41 -16.77 12.10
C SER A 488 9.26 -16.74 10.82
N SER A 489 8.69 -17.11 9.66
CA SER A 489 9.31 -17.02 8.33
C SER A 489 9.08 -15.68 7.64
N TYR A 490 8.56 -14.69 8.37
CA TYR A 490 8.35 -13.30 7.97
C TYR A 490 9.05 -12.35 8.96
N PRO A 491 9.42 -11.13 8.56
CA PRO A 491 9.14 -10.47 7.28
C PRO A 491 9.85 -11.08 6.06
N LYS A 492 9.33 -10.76 4.87
CA LYS A 492 9.94 -11.07 3.57
C LYS A 492 10.08 -9.79 2.74
N SER A 493 10.99 -9.79 1.78
CA SER A 493 11.13 -8.67 0.83
C SER A 493 9.91 -8.56 -0.09
N ILE A 494 9.44 -7.34 -0.36
CA ILE A 494 8.34 -7.09 -1.29
C ILE A 494 8.65 -7.54 -2.74
N THR A 495 9.91 -7.48 -3.18
CA THR A 495 10.28 -8.01 -4.51
C THR A 495 10.18 -9.52 -4.58
N GLN A 496 10.51 -10.22 -3.49
CA GLN A 496 10.30 -11.66 -3.39
C GLN A 496 8.80 -11.98 -3.45
N TRP A 497 7.96 -11.16 -2.82
CA TRP A 497 6.51 -11.28 -2.90
C TRP A 497 6.00 -11.11 -4.35
N TRP A 498 6.46 -10.09 -5.09
CA TRP A 498 6.07 -9.90 -6.49
C TRP A 498 6.49 -11.05 -7.41
N SER A 499 7.70 -11.58 -7.27
CA SER A 499 8.20 -12.67 -8.11
C SER A 499 7.74 -14.06 -7.65
N SER A 500 7.14 -14.19 -6.46
CA SER A 500 6.61 -15.45 -5.96
C SER A 500 5.25 -15.79 -6.59
N GLU A 501 5.02 -17.07 -6.87
CA GLU A 501 3.68 -17.56 -7.15
C GLU A 501 2.86 -17.62 -5.85
N PRO A 502 1.57 -17.23 -5.87
CA PRO A 502 0.67 -17.42 -4.74
C PRO A 502 0.57 -18.89 -4.33
N ASP A 503 0.91 -19.23 -3.08
CA ASP A 503 0.56 -20.54 -2.52
C ASP A 503 -0.97 -20.62 -2.32
N LEU A 504 -1.58 -21.45 -3.15
CA LEU A 504 -2.99 -21.77 -3.20
C LEU A 504 -3.23 -23.29 -3.12
N THR A 505 -2.27 -24.03 -2.56
CA THR A 505 -2.31 -25.49 -2.40
C THR A 505 -3.30 -25.93 -1.31
N GLY A 506 -3.69 -27.21 -1.29
CA GLY A 506 -4.36 -27.81 -0.12
C GLY A 506 -5.74 -27.23 0.24
N TYR A 507 -6.56 -26.91 -0.77
CA TYR A 507 -7.99 -26.70 -0.57
C TYR A 507 -8.77 -27.91 -1.04
N THR A 508 -9.61 -28.46 -0.16
CA THR A 508 -10.65 -29.41 -0.56
C THR A 508 -11.85 -28.63 -1.08
N ALA A 509 -12.51 -29.12 -2.11
CA ALA A 509 -13.63 -28.40 -2.70
C ALA A 509 -14.70 -29.34 -3.23
N PHE A 510 -15.97 -28.93 -3.12
CA PHE A 510 -17.07 -29.60 -3.79
C PHE A 510 -18.09 -28.62 -4.36
N ARG A 511 -18.82 -29.07 -5.37
CA ARG A 511 -19.88 -28.30 -6.02
C ARG A 511 -21.25 -28.70 -5.47
N HIS A 512 -22.03 -27.73 -5.00
CA HIS A 512 -23.35 -27.92 -4.43
C HIS A 512 -24.48 -27.62 -5.44
N LEU A 513 -25.68 -28.15 -5.21
CA LEU A 513 -26.80 -28.08 -6.17
C LEU A 513 -27.40 -26.68 -6.35
N ASN A 514 -27.22 -25.79 -5.37
CA ASN A 514 -27.71 -24.42 -5.40
C ASN A 514 -26.89 -23.46 -6.30
N GLY A 515 -25.97 -23.97 -7.12
CA GLY A 515 -25.13 -23.17 -8.02
C GLY A 515 -23.94 -22.52 -7.33
N TYR A 516 -23.48 -23.09 -6.22
CA TYR A 516 -22.29 -22.65 -5.50
C TYR A 516 -21.26 -23.76 -5.40
N THR A 517 -19.99 -23.40 -5.53
CA THR A 517 -18.83 -24.24 -5.22
C THR A 517 -18.27 -23.81 -3.86
N PHE A 518 -17.99 -24.77 -2.99
CA PHE A 518 -17.44 -24.51 -1.66
C PHE A 518 -16.01 -25.03 -1.56
N PHE A 519 -15.14 -24.21 -0.96
CA PHE A 519 -13.73 -24.53 -0.70
C PHE A 519 -13.49 -24.57 0.80
N PHE A 520 -12.62 -25.46 1.25
CA PHE A 520 -12.33 -25.75 2.65
C PHE A 520 -10.81 -25.82 2.85
N LYS A 521 -10.30 -25.17 3.89
CA LYS A 521 -8.88 -25.23 4.31
C LYS A 521 -8.78 -24.78 5.78
N GLY A 522 -8.16 -25.57 6.65
CA GLY A 522 -8.17 -25.34 8.09
C GLY A 522 -9.59 -25.24 8.65
N ASN A 523 -9.80 -24.26 9.54
CA ASN A 523 -11.10 -23.90 10.09
C ASN A 523 -11.85 -22.85 9.24
N SER A 524 -11.52 -22.71 7.95
CA SER A 524 -12.13 -21.72 7.05
C SER A 524 -12.79 -22.37 5.83
N TYR A 525 -13.88 -21.75 5.37
CA TYR A 525 -14.51 -22.09 4.10
C TYR A 525 -14.87 -20.86 3.27
N TRP A 526 -14.84 -21.00 1.95
CA TRP A 526 -15.21 -19.97 0.97
C TRP A 526 -16.41 -20.44 0.15
N ARG A 527 -17.39 -19.55 -0.07
CA ARG A 527 -18.51 -19.78 -1.00
C ARG A 527 -18.24 -19.06 -2.32
N TYR A 528 -18.22 -19.81 -3.41
CA TYR A 528 -18.02 -19.30 -4.78
C TYR A 528 -19.31 -19.45 -5.59
N ASN A 529 -19.75 -18.37 -6.21
CA ASN A 529 -20.98 -18.32 -7.00
C ASN A 529 -20.69 -18.76 -8.45
N ASP A 530 -21.27 -19.87 -8.89
CA ASP A 530 -21.03 -20.44 -10.22
C ASP A 530 -21.66 -19.62 -11.38
N GLN A 531 -22.39 -18.54 -11.11
CA GLN A 531 -23.05 -17.70 -12.13
C GLN A 531 -22.32 -16.36 -12.34
N SER A 532 -21.90 -15.73 -11.24
CA SER A 532 -21.08 -14.49 -11.25
C SER A 532 -19.59 -14.78 -11.34
N TYR A 533 -19.17 -16.02 -11.07
CA TYR A 533 -17.77 -16.48 -11.09
C TYR A 533 -16.87 -15.77 -10.07
N GLN A 534 -17.45 -15.40 -8.93
CA GLN A 534 -16.78 -14.70 -7.84
C GLN A 534 -16.95 -15.47 -6.52
N VAL A 535 -15.93 -15.38 -5.66
CA VAL A 535 -16.12 -15.66 -4.23
C VAL A 535 -17.10 -14.61 -3.71
N GLU A 536 -18.11 -15.04 -2.96
CA GLU A 536 -19.08 -14.08 -2.42
C GLU A 536 -18.44 -13.17 -1.37
N ILE A 537 -18.95 -11.93 -1.31
CA ILE A 537 -18.52 -10.93 -0.35
C ILE A 537 -18.85 -11.43 1.07
N GLY A 538 -17.88 -11.32 1.99
CA GLY A 538 -18.00 -11.87 3.35
C GLY A 538 -17.61 -13.35 3.46
N TYR A 539 -16.59 -13.77 2.70
CA TYR A 539 -15.90 -15.06 2.77
C TYR A 539 -14.37 -14.86 2.68
N PRO A 540 -13.53 -15.69 3.34
CA PRO A 540 -13.88 -16.89 4.10
C PRO A 540 -14.67 -16.64 5.38
N ARG A 541 -15.40 -17.67 5.80
CA ARG A 541 -16.11 -17.77 7.08
C ARG A 541 -15.59 -18.98 7.87
N ALA A 542 -15.83 -18.96 9.18
CA ALA A 542 -15.49 -20.07 10.05
C ALA A 542 -16.22 -21.36 9.66
N LEU A 543 -15.49 -22.48 9.66
CA LEU A 543 -15.99 -23.82 9.35
C LEU A 543 -17.06 -24.30 10.33
N ALA A 544 -17.13 -23.71 11.53
CA ALA A 544 -18.19 -23.98 12.51
C ALA A 544 -19.63 -23.79 11.97
N ALA A 545 -19.80 -23.04 10.87
CA ALA A 545 -21.08 -22.94 10.15
C ALA A 545 -21.50 -24.24 9.41
N TRP A 546 -20.59 -25.21 9.27
CA TRP A 546 -20.85 -26.56 8.76
C TRP A 546 -20.89 -27.53 9.95
N GLY A 547 -21.98 -27.49 10.73
CA GLY A 547 -22.02 -28.09 12.07
C GLY A 547 -21.54 -29.55 12.09
N GLY A 548 -20.38 -29.80 12.70
CA GLY A 548 -19.78 -31.13 12.85
C GLY A 548 -18.82 -31.59 11.75
N VAL A 549 -18.59 -30.80 10.68
CA VAL A 549 -17.54 -31.08 9.69
C VAL A 549 -16.16 -30.74 10.31
N PRO A 550 -15.16 -31.63 10.25
CA PRO A 550 -13.85 -31.39 10.86
C PRO A 550 -12.99 -30.45 10.02
N ALA A 551 -11.99 -29.85 10.66
CA ALA A 551 -10.91 -29.12 9.99
C ALA A 551 -10.14 -30.01 8.99
N ASP A 552 -9.56 -29.36 7.97
CA ASP A 552 -8.60 -29.98 7.04
C ASP A 552 -9.08 -31.30 6.43
N VAL A 553 -10.37 -31.43 6.09
CA VAL A 553 -10.91 -32.58 5.33
C VAL A 553 -10.01 -32.94 4.15
N ASP A 554 -9.84 -34.23 3.87
CA ASP A 554 -8.97 -34.68 2.78
C ASP A 554 -9.74 -34.61 1.44
N ALA A 555 -10.98 -35.11 1.42
CA ALA A 555 -11.85 -35.07 0.24
C ALA A 555 -13.29 -34.65 0.60
N ALA A 556 -14.01 -34.05 -0.35
CA ALA A 556 -15.43 -33.74 -0.22
C ALA A 556 -16.16 -33.85 -1.57
N PHE A 557 -17.37 -34.42 -1.58
CA PHE A 557 -18.23 -34.41 -2.77
C PHE A 557 -19.72 -34.55 -2.43
N LEU A 558 -20.59 -34.23 -3.39
CA LEU A 558 -22.03 -34.49 -3.28
C LEU A 558 -22.38 -35.84 -3.91
N TRP A 559 -23.05 -36.73 -3.17
CA TRP A 559 -23.38 -38.07 -3.66
C TRP A 559 -24.81 -38.18 -4.22
N SER A 560 -25.20 -39.40 -4.62
CA SER A 560 -26.44 -39.75 -5.32
C SER A 560 -27.72 -39.49 -4.51
N ASP A 561 -27.61 -39.57 -3.19
CA ASP A 561 -28.66 -39.34 -2.21
C ASP A 561 -28.94 -37.85 -1.90
N GLY A 562 -28.14 -36.94 -2.48
CA GLY A 562 -28.26 -35.49 -2.28
C GLY A 562 -27.52 -34.94 -1.05
N PHE A 563 -26.82 -35.78 -0.29
CA PHE A 563 -26.01 -35.34 0.86
C PHE A 563 -24.57 -35.02 0.43
N ALA A 564 -23.92 -34.12 1.17
CA ALA A 564 -22.48 -33.87 1.02
C ALA A 564 -21.70 -34.84 1.90
N TYR A 565 -20.68 -35.47 1.35
CA TYR A 565 -19.81 -36.42 2.04
C TYR A 565 -18.42 -35.84 2.15
N PHE A 566 -17.91 -35.76 3.39
CA PHE A 566 -16.56 -35.31 3.71
C PHE A 566 -15.75 -36.47 4.27
N PHE A 567 -14.44 -36.50 3.98
CA PHE A 567 -13.53 -37.57 4.37
C PHE A 567 -12.37 -36.99 5.18
N LYS A 568 -11.96 -37.65 6.27
CA LYS A 568 -10.76 -37.29 7.03
C LYS A 568 -10.10 -38.53 7.63
N GLY A 569 -8.90 -38.85 7.17
CA GLY A 569 -8.24 -40.11 7.45
C GLY A 569 -9.16 -41.28 7.12
N LYS A 570 -9.32 -42.20 8.08
CA LYS A 570 -10.22 -43.36 7.96
C LYS A 570 -11.70 -43.04 8.13
N LEU A 571 -12.07 -41.80 8.46
CA LEU A 571 -13.44 -41.41 8.79
C LEU A 571 -14.12 -40.71 7.61
N TYR A 572 -15.44 -40.87 7.52
CA TYR A 572 -16.30 -40.06 6.67
C TYR A 572 -17.52 -39.52 7.41
N PHE A 573 -17.98 -38.35 6.97
CA PHE A 573 -19.03 -37.54 7.56
C PHE A 573 -20.10 -37.30 6.50
N ARG A 574 -21.37 -37.57 6.81
CA ARG A 574 -22.51 -37.27 5.94
C ARG A 574 -23.18 -35.99 6.43
N TYR A 575 -23.20 -34.98 5.57
CA TYR A 575 -23.70 -33.64 5.89
C TYR A 575 -25.02 -33.36 5.17
N ASP A 576 -26.01 -32.96 5.98
CA ASP A 576 -27.33 -32.56 5.54
C ASP A 576 -27.33 -31.04 5.28
N SER A 577 -27.30 -30.65 4.00
CA SER A 577 -27.36 -29.24 3.60
C SER A 577 -28.70 -28.55 3.92
N GLY A 578 -29.76 -29.30 4.22
CA GLY A 578 -31.06 -28.75 4.63
C GLY A 578 -31.19 -28.55 6.14
N GLN A 579 -30.39 -29.27 6.94
CA GLN A 579 -30.28 -29.10 8.41
C GLN A 579 -29.01 -28.33 8.84
N GLU A 580 -28.14 -27.98 7.88
CA GLU A 580 -26.84 -27.34 8.08
C GLU A 580 -25.93 -28.04 9.11
N LYS A 581 -26.04 -29.38 9.21
CA LYS A 581 -25.24 -30.20 10.13
C LYS A 581 -24.85 -31.57 9.55
N VAL A 582 -23.79 -32.16 10.10
CA VAL A 582 -23.48 -33.59 9.99
C VAL A 582 -24.61 -34.39 10.65
N GLN A 583 -25.04 -35.44 9.97
CA GLN A 583 -26.14 -36.29 10.42
C GLN A 583 -25.75 -37.07 11.69
N ASP A 584 -26.72 -37.25 12.59
CA ASP A 584 -26.52 -37.99 13.83
C ASP A 584 -26.13 -39.46 13.53
N GLY A 585 -25.13 -39.98 14.24
CA GLY A 585 -24.53 -41.29 13.95
C GLY A 585 -23.42 -41.28 12.89
N TYR A 586 -22.83 -40.11 12.62
CA TYR A 586 -21.57 -39.90 11.91
C TYR A 586 -20.59 -39.10 12.82
N PRO A 587 -19.26 -39.17 12.60
CA PRO A 587 -18.55 -39.90 11.55
C PRO A 587 -18.61 -41.43 11.68
N ARG A 588 -18.24 -42.12 10.59
CA ARG A 588 -18.06 -43.58 10.53
C ARG A 588 -16.76 -43.93 9.81
N ASP A 589 -16.23 -45.13 10.03
CA ASP A 589 -15.08 -45.62 9.26
C ASP A 589 -15.48 -45.82 7.78
N ILE A 590 -14.63 -45.41 6.83
CA ILE A 590 -14.87 -45.47 5.37
C ILE A 590 -15.31 -46.87 4.95
N SER A 591 -14.62 -47.90 5.44
CA SER A 591 -14.88 -49.32 5.16
C SER A 591 -16.26 -49.83 5.60
N SER A 592 -16.96 -49.12 6.50
CA SER A 592 -18.31 -49.49 6.94
C SER A 592 -19.39 -49.32 5.87
N PHE A 593 -19.13 -48.53 4.82
CA PHE A 593 -20.06 -48.29 3.71
C PHE A 593 -19.37 -48.32 2.35
N TRP A 594 -18.23 -47.63 2.21
CA TRP A 594 -17.50 -47.50 0.95
C TRP A 594 -16.62 -48.74 0.69
N LYS A 595 -17.26 -49.90 0.48
CA LYS A 595 -16.60 -51.21 0.39
C LYS A 595 -15.54 -51.23 -0.73
N GLY A 596 -14.30 -51.51 -0.34
CA GLY A 596 -13.14 -51.55 -1.25
C GLY A 596 -12.41 -50.23 -1.45
N ILE A 597 -12.87 -49.14 -0.82
CA ILE A 597 -12.13 -47.87 -0.74
C ILE A 597 -11.12 -47.94 0.42
N PRO A 598 -9.89 -47.41 0.26
CA PRO A 598 -8.85 -47.43 1.30
C PRO A 598 -9.19 -46.54 2.50
N ASP A 599 -8.48 -46.76 3.61
CA ASP A 599 -8.59 -46.02 4.88
C ASP A 599 -8.17 -44.53 4.81
N SER A 600 -7.90 -43.99 3.62
CA SER A 600 -7.86 -42.55 3.34
C SER A 600 -7.87 -42.32 1.83
N VAL A 601 -8.41 -41.18 1.41
CA VAL A 601 -8.52 -40.77 0.00
C VAL A 601 -8.02 -39.34 -0.14
N ASP A 602 -7.36 -39.02 -1.25
CA ASP A 602 -6.82 -37.68 -1.49
C ASP A 602 -7.84 -36.81 -2.25
N ALA A 603 -8.69 -37.44 -3.07
CA ALA A 603 -9.83 -36.79 -3.68
C ALA A 603 -10.95 -37.80 -3.98
N ALA A 604 -12.18 -37.31 -4.08
CA ALA A 604 -13.34 -38.10 -4.46
C ALA A 604 -14.34 -37.23 -5.23
N PHE A 605 -15.00 -37.79 -6.24
CA PHE A 605 -16.10 -37.10 -6.92
C PHE A 605 -17.04 -38.07 -7.64
N ARG A 606 -18.29 -37.65 -7.85
CA ARG A 606 -19.26 -38.35 -8.68
C ARG A 606 -19.14 -37.89 -10.13
N TYR A 607 -18.89 -38.82 -11.06
CA TYR A 607 -18.69 -38.50 -12.47
C TYR A 607 -20.03 -38.42 -13.23
N THR A 608 -20.00 -37.87 -14.44
CA THR A 608 -21.19 -37.62 -15.28
C THR A 608 -21.89 -38.90 -15.75
N ASN A 609 -21.24 -40.06 -15.65
CA ASN A 609 -21.84 -41.38 -15.89
C ASN A 609 -22.58 -41.96 -14.66
N GLY A 610 -22.66 -41.23 -13.54
CA GLY A 610 -23.33 -41.66 -12.32
C GLY A 610 -22.51 -42.58 -11.40
N ILE A 611 -21.25 -42.86 -11.75
CA ILE A 611 -20.30 -43.66 -10.96
C ILE A 611 -19.42 -42.73 -10.11
N THR A 612 -19.12 -43.13 -8.89
CA THR A 612 -18.22 -42.39 -7.99
C THR A 612 -16.78 -42.86 -8.14
N TYR A 613 -15.85 -41.91 -8.20
CA TYR A 613 -14.41 -42.16 -8.36
C TYR A 613 -13.65 -41.58 -7.17
N PHE A 614 -12.86 -42.44 -6.52
CA PHE A 614 -11.96 -42.06 -5.42
C PHE A 614 -10.51 -42.18 -5.89
N PHE A 615 -9.64 -41.33 -5.35
CA PHE A 615 -8.22 -41.23 -5.73
C PHE A 615 -7.35 -41.39 -4.48
N LYS A 616 -6.26 -42.16 -4.60
CA LYS A 616 -5.23 -42.29 -3.57
C LYS A 616 -3.86 -42.54 -4.20
N GLY A 617 -2.92 -41.64 -3.95
CA GLY A 617 -1.60 -41.65 -4.57
C GLY A 617 -1.69 -41.65 -6.09
N SER A 618 -1.08 -42.64 -6.72
CA SER A 618 -1.13 -42.86 -8.18
C SER A 618 -2.30 -43.71 -8.68
N HIS A 619 -3.26 -44.03 -7.80
CA HIS A 619 -4.34 -44.97 -8.07
C HIS A 619 -5.72 -44.31 -7.97
N TYR A 620 -6.67 -44.87 -8.72
CA TYR A 620 -8.09 -44.55 -8.61
C TYR A 620 -8.94 -45.80 -8.48
N TYR A 621 -10.04 -45.65 -7.75
CA TYR A 621 -11.03 -46.67 -7.44
C TYR A 621 -12.34 -46.27 -8.09
N ARG A 622 -12.98 -47.22 -8.75
CA ARG A 622 -14.28 -47.03 -9.40
C ARG A 622 -15.35 -47.63 -8.49
N PHE A 623 -16.03 -46.79 -7.72
CA PHE A 623 -17.09 -47.18 -6.81
C PHE A 623 -18.43 -47.15 -7.52
N ASN A 624 -19.08 -48.30 -7.59
CA ASN A 624 -20.36 -48.45 -8.25
C ASN A 624 -21.49 -48.12 -7.28
N ASP A 625 -22.07 -46.93 -7.46
CA ASP A 625 -23.18 -46.38 -6.68
C ASP A 625 -24.40 -47.32 -6.55
N THR A 626 -24.55 -48.32 -7.42
CA THR A 626 -25.68 -49.28 -7.38
C THR A 626 -25.37 -50.53 -6.56
N THR A 627 -24.12 -51.00 -6.55
CA THR A 627 -23.69 -52.17 -5.77
C THR A 627 -23.04 -51.81 -4.44
N GLU A 628 -22.84 -50.51 -4.18
CA GLU A 628 -22.16 -49.96 -3.01
C GLU A 628 -20.80 -50.61 -2.74
N ALA A 629 -20.05 -50.85 -3.82
CA ALA A 629 -18.73 -51.48 -3.78
C ALA A 629 -17.85 -51.03 -4.95
N VAL A 630 -16.53 -51.16 -4.79
CA VAL A 630 -15.58 -51.01 -5.89
C VAL A 630 -15.76 -52.12 -6.93
N ASP A 631 -15.83 -51.74 -8.21
CA ASP A 631 -15.95 -52.69 -9.32
C ASP A 631 -14.72 -53.64 -9.38
N PRO A 632 -14.88 -54.93 -9.74
CA PRO A 632 -13.76 -55.86 -9.90
C PRO A 632 -12.69 -55.36 -10.89
N GLY A 633 -11.41 -55.60 -10.57
CA GLY A 633 -10.28 -55.12 -11.38
C GLY A 633 -9.95 -53.63 -11.17
N TYR A 634 -10.27 -53.10 -9.99
CA TYR A 634 -9.82 -51.83 -9.44
C TYR A 634 -9.16 -52.07 -8.05
N PRO A 635 -8.27 -51.19 -7.57
CA PRO A 635 -7.84 -49.93 -8.18
C PRO A 635 -7.05 -50.08 -9.49
N ARG A 636 -6.95 -49.00 -10.24
CA ARG A 636 -6.08 -48.87 -11.43
C ARG A 636 -5.23 -47.60 -11.32
N THR A 637 -4.14 -47.52 -12.05
CA THR A 637 -3.32 -46.29 -12.11
C THR A 637 -4.11 -45.16 -12.77
N ILE A 638 -3.97 -43.93 -12.27
CA ILE A 638 -4.71 -42.74 -12.76
C ILE A 638 -4.57 -42.59 -14.28
N ALA A 639 -3.33 -42.66 -14.79
CA ALA A 639 -3.01 -42.54 -16.21
C ALA A 639 -3.68 -43.59 -17.14
N SER A 640 -4.17 -44.72 -16.61
CA SER A 640 -4.81 -45.77 -17.43
C SER A 640 -6.17 -45.34 -18.02
N PHE A 641 -6.82 -44.32 -17.44
CA PHE A 641 -8.06 -43.74 -17.93
C PHE A 641 -8.03 -42.20 -17.93
N TRP A 642 -7.54 -41.60 -16.84
CA TRP A 642 -7.43 -40.15 -16.69
C TRP A 642 -6.14 -39.64 -17.32
N LYS A 643 -5.98 -39.82 -18.63
CA LYS A 643 -4.74 -39.50 -19.37
C LYS A 643 -4.35 -38.03 -19.18
N GLY A 644 -3.13 -37.79 -18.67
CA GLY A 644 -2.58 -36.47 -18.40
C GLY A 644 -2.96 -35.85 -17.06
N VAL A 645 -3.74 -36.53 -16.22
CA VAL A 645 -4.00 -36.15 -14.82
C VAL A 645 -2.83 -36.65 -13.94
N PRO A 646 -2.34 -35.84 -12.98
CA PRO A 646 -1.22 -36.22 -12.10
C PRO A 646 -1.67 -37.14 -10.95
N ASP A 647 -0.68 -37.69 -10.26
CA ASP A 647 -0.85 -38.46 -9.02
C ASP A 647 -0.93 -37.54 -7.78
N ASN A 648 -1.39 -38.07 -6.64
CA ASN A 648 -1.46 -37.39 -5.33
C ASN A 648 -2.31 -36.11 -5.32
N LEU A 649 -3.46 -36.15 -6.00
CA LEU A 649 -4.38 -35.03 -6.21
C LEU A 649 -4.82 -34.34 -4.90
N ASP A 650 -4.94 -33.01 -4.92
CA ASP A 650 -5.40 -32.21 -3.78
C ASP A 650 -6.94 -32.11 -3.71
N THR A 651 -7.62 -32.07 -4.86
CA THR A 651 -9.08 -32.10 -4.99
C THR A 651 -9.51 -32.34 -6.44
N VAL A 652 -10.79 -32.66 -6.67
CA VAL A 652 -11.39 -32.86 -8.02
C VAL A 652 -12.79 -32.29 -8.09
N LEU A 653 -13.10 -31.54 -9.15
CA LEU A 653 -14.42 -30.95 -9.39
C LEU A 653 -14.92 -31.26 -10.80
N SER A 654 -16.11 -31.88 -10.89
CA SER A 654 -16.80 -32.05 -12.17
C SER A 654 -17.67 -30.84 -12.49
N ALA A 655 -17.62 -30.38 -13.74
CA ALA A 655 -18.46 -29.32 -14.24
C ALA A 655 -19.44 -29.83 -15.29
N ARG A 656 -20.64 -29.26 -15.33
CA ARG A 656 -21.70 -29.55 -16.32
C ARG A 656 -21.37 -29.06 -17.75
N ASN A 657 -20.10 -28.80 -18.06
CA ASN A 657 -19.61 -28.32 -19.36
C ASN A 657 -18.80 -29.38 -20.12
N GLY A 658 -18.91 -30.66 -19.75
CA GLY A 658 -18.16 -31.77 -20.37
C GLY A 658 -16.70 -31.87 -19.93
N HIS A 659 -16.32 -31.23 -18.83
CA HIS A 659 -14.96 -31.28 -18.29
C HIS A 659 -14.95 -31.59 -16.78
N THR A 660 -13.90 -32.29 -16.35
CA THR A 660 -13.54 -32.46 -14.94
C THR A 660 -12.23 -31.73 -14.70
N TYR A 661 -12.14 -31.00 -13.59
CA TYR A 661 -10.99 -30.21 -13.19
C TYR A 661 -10.32 -30.94 -12.03
N PHE A 662 -9.07 -31.33 -12.25
CA PHE A 662 -8.23 -32.02 -11.28
C PHE A 662 -7.20 -31.01 -10.74
N PHE A 663 -6.96 -31.01 -9.43
CA PHE A 663 -6.10 -30.04 -8.77
C PHE A 663 -4.91 -30.74 -8.10
N LYS A 664 -3.73 -30.17 -8.25
CA LYS A 664 -2.50 -30.62 -7.60
C LYS A 664 -1.63 -29.40 -7.35
N GLU A 665 -1.35 -29.12 -6.07
CA GLU A 665 -0.61 -27.93 -5.65
C GLU A 665 -1.21 -26.66 -6.28
N ASN A 666 -0.38 -25.77 -6.83
CA ASN A 666 -0.81 -24.54 -7.50
C ASN A 666 -1.33 -24.79 -8.93
N LEU A 667 -1.49 -26.04 -9.37
CA LEU A 667 -1.86 -26.38 -10.74
C LEU A 667 -3.25 -27.02 -10.82
N PHE A 668 -3.91 -26.78 -11.96
CA PHE A 668 -5.13 -27.47 -12.33
C PHE A 668 -5.09 -28.00 -13.76
N TYR A 669 -5.75 -29.13 -13.96
CA TYR A 669 -5.74 -29.95 -15.17
C TYR A 669 -7.19 -30.11 -15.63
N ARG A 670 -7.50 -29.65 -16.84
CA ARG A 670 -8.86 -29.76 -17.40
C ARG A 670 -8.97 -31.02 -18.25
N PHE A 671 -9.55 -32.07 -17.68
CA PHE A 671 -9.84 -33.34 -18.36
C PHE A 671 -11.13 -33.21 -19.19
N ASN A 672 -11.03 -33.52 -20.47
CA ASN A 672 -12.11 -33.42 -21.44
C ASN A 672 -12.80 -34.79 -21.61
N HIS A 673 -14.09 -34.86 -21.29
CA HIS A 673 -14.84 -36.13 -21.23
C HIS A 673 -14.93 -36.81 -22.61
N THR A 674 -14.98 -36.02 -23.69
CA THR A 674 -15.06 -36.52 -25.07
C THR A 674 -13.71 -36.97 -25.59
N ALA A 675 -12.63 -36.25 -25.27
CA ALA A 675 -11.27 -36.60 -25.71
C ALA A 675 -10.65 -37.73 -24.87
N GLY A 676 -11.15 -37.99 -23.66
CA GLY A 676 -10.59 -38.98 -22.74
C GLY A 676 -9.19 -38.63 -22.22
N GLN A 677 -8.84 -37.35 -22.22
CA GLN A 677 -7.53 -36.85 -21.78
C GLN A 677 -7.62 -35.38 -21.32
N VAL A 678 -6.56 -34.90 -20.67
CA VAL A 678 -6.36 -33.47 -20.37
C VAL A 678 -6.16 -32.68 -21.67
N ASP A 679 -6.81 -31.52 -21.76
CA ASP A 679 -6.74 -30.64 -22.93
C ASP A 679 -5.32 -30.08 -23.16
N ALA A 680 -4.96 -29.84 -24.41
CA ALA A 680 -3.71 -29.17 -24.77
C ALA A 680 -3.61 -27.77 -24.14
N GLY A 681 -2.42 -27.42 -23.62
CA GLY A 681 -2.18 -26.16 -22.91
C GLY A 681 -2.60 -26.18 -21.42
N TYR A 682 -2.79 -27.37 -20.85
CA TYR A 682 -2.86 -27.64 -19.41
C TYR A 682 -1.65 -28.51 -18.97
N PRO A 683 -1.24 -28.48 -17.70
CA PRO A 683 -1.84 -27.74 -16.58
C PRO A 683 -1.73 -26.22 -16.70
N LYS A 684 -2.51 -25.52 -15.86
CA LYS A 684 -2.46 -24.07 -15.67
C LYS A 684 -2.41 -23.75 -14.19
N THR A 685 -1.94 -22.57 -13.82
CA THR A 685 -1.96 -22.11 -12.42
C THR A 685 -3.40 -21.98 -11.92
N ILE A 686 -3.65 -22.32 -10.65
CA ILE A 686 -4.98 -22.31 -10.01
C ILE A 686 -5.57 -20.89 -9.91
N VAL A 687 -4.73 -19.85 -10.02
CA VAL A 687 -5.16 -18.45 -10.25
C VAL A 687 -6.00 -18.33 -11.54
N LEU A 688 -5.54 -18.92 -12.64
CA LEU A 688 -6.17 -18.87 -13.96
C LEU A 688 -7.45 -19.69 -14.09
N TRP A 689 -7.73 -20.61 -13.17
CA TRP A 689 -8.99 -21.38 -13.14
C TRP A 689 -10.21 -20.46 -13.20
N ARG A 690 -10.10 -19.32 -12.51
CA ARG A 690 -11.13 -18.29 -12.39
C ARG A 690 -11.46 -17.60 -13.73
N GLU A 691 -10.50 -17.47 -14.64
CA GLU A 691 -10.73 -16.82 -15.95
C GLU A 691 -11.44 -17.72 -16.96
N TYR A 692 -11.25 -19.05 -16.88
CA TYR A 692 -11.79 -19.95 -17.90
C TYR A 692 -13.32 -20.03 -17.89
N PHE A 693 -13.94 -19.87 -16.72
CA PHE A 693 -15.38 -19.71 -16.60
C PHE A 693 -15.89 -18.41 -17.25
N ASN A 694 -15.17 -17.29 -17.06
CA ASN A 694 -15.48 -16.00 -17.69
C ASN A 694 -15.35 -16.03 -19.22
N SER A 695 -14.41 -16.82 -19.76
CA SER A 695 -14.17 -16.94 -21.21
C SER A 695 -15.37 -17.52 -21.99
N LEU A 696 -16.15 -18.42 -21.36
CA LEU A 696 -17.34 -19.02 -21.96
C LEU A 696 -18.45 -17.98 -22.20
N LYS A 697 -18.67 -17.05 -21.26
CA LYS A 697 -19.62 -15.93 -21.42
C LYS A 697 -19.23 -15.03 -22.61
N LYS A 698 -17.93 -14.71 -22.76
CA LYS A 698 -17.42 -13.92 -23.91
C LYS A 698 -17.54 -14.65 -25.26
N LYS A 699 -17.41 -15.98 -25.30
CA LYS A 699 -17.61 -16.77 -26.54
C LYS A 699 -19.09 -16.92 -26.90
N ILE A 700 -19.97 -17.19 -25.93
CA ILE A 700 -21.42 -17.31 -26.16
C ILE A 700 -22.02 -15.96 -26.60
N ASN A 701 -21.62 -14.84 -25.98
CA ASN A 701 -22.07 -13.51 -26.40
C ASN A 701 -21.55 -13.09 -27.79
N ARG A 702 -20.48 -13.71 -28.30
CA ARG A 702 -20.02 -13.52 -29.69
C ARG A 702 -20.73 -14.43 -30.69
N LEU A 703 -21.18 -15.61 -30.26
CA LEU A 703 -21.94 -16.55 -31.12
C LEU A 703 -23.43 -16.15 -31.24
N ASN A 704 -24.00 -15.53 -30.20
CA ASN A 704 -25.39 -15.04 -30.22
C ASN A 704 -25.57 -13.67 -30.92
N ASN A 705 -24.54 -13.13 -31.57
CA ASN A 705 -24.66 -11.92 -32.39
C ASN A 705 -23.76 -11.96 -33.64
N PRO A 706 -24.07 -12.79 -34.66
CA PRO A 706 -23.22 -12.94 -35.84
C PRO A 706 -23.28 -11.75 -36.81
N LEU A 707 -24.38 -11.01 -36.85
CA LEU A 707 -24.61 -9.92 -37.81
C LEU A 707 -25.40 -8.76 -37.18
N GLY A 708 -24.76 -7.60 -37.05
CA GLY A 708 -25.37 -6.38 -36.53
C GLY A 708 -26.30 -5.69 -37.54
N VAL A 709 -27.46 -6.31 -37.81
CA VAL A 709 -28.54 -5.67 -38.60
C VAL A 709 -29.79 -5.53 -37.71
N LYS A 710 -30.04 -4.31 -37.22
CA LYS A 710 -31.30 -3.97 -36.56
C LYS A 710 -32.42 -3.90 -37.61
N ILE A 711 -33.25 -4.93 -37.69
CA ILE A 711 -34.53 -4.83 -38.39
C ILE A 711 -35.54 -4.16 -37.45
N ASN A 712 -35.89 -2.91 -37.74
CA ASN A 712 -36.99 -2.22 -37.07
C ASN A 712 -38.33 -2.77 -37.59
N LEU A 713 -39.05 -3.53 -36.78
CA LEU A 713 -40.48 -3.76 -36.97
C LEU A 713 -41.24 -2.88 -35.98
N LYS A 714 -41.87 -1.82 -36.51
CA LYS A 714 -42.95 -1.12 -35.80
C LYS A 714 -44.16 -2.05 -35.75
N SER A 715 -44.65 -2.36 -34.56
CA SER A 715 -45.98 -2.94 -34.39
C SER A 715 -47.05 -1.88 -34.62
N SER A 716 -48.00 -2.16 -35.50
CA SER A 716 -49.26 -1.43 -35.65
C SER A 716 -50.42 -2.41 -35.53
N CYS A 717 -51.41 -2.06 -34.72
CA CYS A 717 -52.40 -2.94 -34.07
C CYS A 717 -51.81 -3.74 -32.91
#